data_AF-A0A6I9XIP1-F1
#
_entry.id   AF-A0A6I9XIP1-F1
#
_cell.length_a   1.000
_cell.length_b   1.000
_cell.length_c   1.000
_cell.angle_alpha   90.00
_cell.angle_beta   90.00
_cell.angle_gamma   90.00
#
_symmetry.space_group_name_H-M   'P 1'
#
loop_
_entity.id
_entity.type
_entity.pdbx_description
1 polymer ?
#
loop_
_entity_poly.entity_id
_entity_poly.type
_entity_poly.pdbx_seq_one_letter_code
_entity_poly.pdbx_strand_id
1 'polypeptide(L)'
;MSFGQSKLYRSEDYGKTFTDITDLINNTFIRTEFGMAIGPENSGKVILTGDRSGPYHSGRIFRSSDFAKNFVLTDLPFHPLTQIIYHPQSSDLLLTLSTEGSLWISKTFGEKWKEIHKDVCLAKWGSGGTIFFTTYLNGSCKTDIGLLELKKTKDFGKTFKSIGNNIYSFGLGGRFLFASVMIEKTNTRRIHVSLDEGETWNMAQLPSVGQEQFYSILAANDDMVFMHVDEPGDTGHGTIYTSDDQGIIYSKSLERHLYTTTGGETDFTNITSLRGTYITSVLSEDNSIQSVITFDEGGEWVHLRKPENAKCDSTAKNKEECNLHIHASYSISQKLNVPMAPLTEPNAVGIIISHGSVGDAISITNPDVYISDDGGYTWSRTLEGPHHYTILDSGGIIVAVEQTPVVKEIKFSTDEGQCWHSYVFSKEPIFFTGLASEPGAKSMNVSIWGFQESFLSRQWISYTIDFQDLLSRDCEEKDYTKWLAHSSNPNNPTDGCILGYKEEYRRLRKSSACKNGRDYIVTKQPSVCICTLDDFLCDFGYFRPENQSECVEQPELKGHDLEFCLYGKQELLKTSGYRKIPGDKCVGGKNPKRKETDLKQKCTSNYLRSSPLNTSSNSTPVILAVIALMLITAVAGVVIIKKYVCGGRFLVHRYSVLQQHAEANGFEGLDVPGANKTGYHDDSDEDLLE
;
A
#
# COMPACT_ATOMS: atom_id res chain seq x y z
N MET A 1 -20.12 -8.15 -35.94
CA MET A 1 -18.70 -8.53 -35.80
C MET A 1 -17.88 -7.26 -36.02
N SER A 2 -17.48 -6.58 -34.95
CA SER A 2 -16.40 -5.60 -35.07
C SER A 2 -15.12 -6.42 -35.14
N PHE A 3 -14.46 -6.45 -36.31
CA PHE A 3 -13.11 -6.99 -36.38
C PHE A 3 -12.19 -5.98 -35.70
N GLY A 4 -12.00 -6.13 -34.39
CA GLY A 4 -11.03 -5.34 -33.66
C GLY A 4 -9.65 -5.56 -34.26
N GLN A 5 -8.97 -4.48 -34.65
CA GLN A 5 -7.59 -4.52 -35.11
C GLN A 5 -6.70 -3.85 -34.06
N SER A 6 -5.59 -4.50 -33.71
CA SER A 6 -4.53 -3.88 -32.91
C SER A 6 -3.46 -3.28 -33.82
N LYS A 7 -2.79 -2.23 -33.33
CA LYS A 7 -1.61 -1.63 -33.95
C LYS A 7 -0.48 -1.58 -32.94
N LEU A 8 0.72 -1.97 -33.35
CA LEU A 8 1.90 -1.98 -32.50
C LEU A 8 3.00 -1.14 -33.15
N TYR A 9 3.52 -0.17 -32.40
CA TYR A 9 4.60 0.71 -32.84
C TYR A 9 5.80 0.57 -31.91
N ARG A 10 6.99 0.78 -32.46
CA ARG A 10 8.25 0.68 -31.73
C ARG A 10 9.18 1.83 -32.05
N SER A 11 9.80 2.40 -31.02
CA SER A 11 10.85 3.40 -31.10
C SER A 11 12.14 2.86 -30.47
N GLU A 12 13.29 3.23 -31.03
CA GLU A 12 14.63 2.96 -30.47
C GLU A 12 15.38 4.25 -30.11
N ASP A 13 14.72 5.40 -30.23
CA ASP A 13 15.30 6.74 -30.15
C ASP A 13 14.50 7.65 -29.20
N TYR A 14 14.00 7.07 -28.10
CA TYR A 14 13.27 7.77 -27.04
C TYR A 14 11.94 8.39 -27.46
N GLY A 15 11.31 7.84 -28.49
CA GLY A 15 10.03 8.31 -29.01
C GLY A 15 10.13 9.31 -30.15
N LYS A 16 11.35 9.68 -30.58
CA LYS A 16 11.54 10.62 -31.70
C LYS A 16 10.97 10.08 -33.00
N THR A 17 11.13 8.78 -33.25
CA THR A 17 10.53 8.10 -34.40
C THR A 17 9.93 6.76 -34.02
N PHE A 18 8.82 6.40 -34.67
CA PHE A 18 8.12 5.13 -34.46
C PHE A 18 7.99 4.35 -35.77
N THR A 19 8.22 3.05 -35.70
CA THR A 19 8.00 2.11 -36.82
C THR A 19 6.78 1.26 -36.52
N ASP A 20 5.84 1.13 -37.47
CA ASP A 20 4.73 0.16 -37.38
C ASP A 20 5.30 -1.25 -37.51
N ILE A 21 5.17 -2.04 -36.45
CA ILE A 21 5.63 -3.43 -36.37
C ILE A 21 4.46 -4.40 -36.17
N THR A 22 3.23 -3.98 -36.51
CA THR A 22 2.01 -4.79 -36.37
C THR A 22 2.10 -6.12 -37.11
N ASP A 23 2.86 -6.17 -38.22
CA ASP A 23 3.04 -7.40 -39.00
C ASP A 23 3.81 -8.47 -38.20
N LEU A 24 4.64 -8.09 -37.22
CA LEU A 24 5.35 -9.04 -36.35
C LEU A 24 4.40 -9.83 -35.44
N ILE A 25 3.20 -9.31 -35.18
CA ILE A 25 2.14 -10.00 -34.43
C ILE A 25 1.03 -10.55 -35.35
N ASN A 26 1.29 -10.65 -36.65
CA ASN A 26 0.35 -11.12 -37.67
C ASN A 26 -1.01 -10.37 -37.61
N ASN A 27 -0.99 -9.07 -37.27
CA ASN A 27 -2.19 -8.24 -37.11
C ASN A 27 -3.22 -8.83 -36.13
N THR A 28 -2.76 -9.64 -35.18
CA THR A 28 -3.61 -10.29 -34.18
C THR A 28 -4.12 -9.25 -33.19
N PHE A 29 -5.39 -9.39 -32.78
CA PHE A 29 -5.95 -8.56 -31.72
C PHE A 29 -5.27 -8.90 -30.39
N ILE A 30 -4.74 -7.88 -29.69
CA ILE A 30 -4.07 -8.00 -28.40
C ILE A 30 -5.03 -7.62 -27.29
N ARG A 31 -5.09 -8.45 -26.24
CA ARG A 31 -5.95 -8.24 -25.07
C ARG A 31 -5.35 -7.20 -24.15
N THR A 32 -5.97 -6.03 -24.13
CA THR A 32 -5.50 -4.90 -23.31
C THR A 32 -5.65 -5.15 -21.81
N GLU A 33 -6.53 -6.07 -21.38
CA GLU A 33 -6.65 -6.43 -19.96
C GLU A 33 -5.34 -6.99 -19.37
N PHE A 34 -4.49 -7.62 -20.19
CA PHE A 34 -3.19 -8.11 -19.76
C PHE A 34 -2.04 -7.11 -19.97
N GLY A 35 -2.30 -5.99 -20.65
CA GLY A 35 -1.28 -5.02 -21.04
C GLY A 35 -0.11 -5.64 -21.82
N MET A 36 1.08 -5.05 -21.66
CA MET A 36 2.35 -5.59 -22.17
C MET A 36 3.19 -6.06 -20.98
N ALA A 37 3.49 -7.36 -20.93
CA ALA A 37 4.34 -7.90 -19.86
C ALA A 37 5.82 -7.70 -20.24
N ILE A 38 6.42 -6.65 -19.65
CA ILE A 38 7.81 -6.25 -19.87
C ILE A 38 8.71 -6.99 -18.87
N GLY A 39 9.78 -7.60 -19.37
CA GLY A 39 10.75 -8.31 -18.54
C GLY A 39 11.57 -7.38 -17.64
N PRO A 40 12.16 -7.90 -16.56
CA PRO A 40 12.93 -7.09 -15.62
C PRO A 40 14.20 -6.54 -16.25
N GLU A 41 14.67 -5.42 -15.70
CA GLU A 41 15.92 -4.75 -16.06
C GLU A 41 16.09 -4.56 -17.59
N ASN A 42 17.27 -4.89 -18.13
CA ASN A 42 17.60 -4.81 -19.55
C ASN A 42 17.46 -6.16 -20.25
N SER A 43 16.56 -7.04 -19.79
CA SER A 43 16.38 -8.37 -20.39
C SER A 43 15.88 -8.33 -21.83
N GLY A 44 15.28 -7.22 -22.25
CA GLY A 44 14.70 -7.04 -23.60
C GLY A 44 13.51 -7.94 -23.87
N LYS A 45 12.92 -8.54 -22.83
CA LYS A 45 11.81 -9.49 -22.96
C LYS A 45 10.47 -8.77 -22.95
N VAL A 46 9.60 -9.14 -23.89
CA VAL A 46 8.26 -8.58 -24.05
C VAL A 46 7.30 -9.72 -24.35
N ILE A 47 6.18 -9.78 -23.62
CA ILE A 47 5.09 -10.72 -23.90
C ILE A 47 3.79 -9.93 -24.15
N LEU A 48 3.12 -10.26 -25.25
CA LEU A 48 1.79 -9.75 -25.59
C LEU A 48 0.80 -10.92 -25.64
N THR A 49 -0.34 -10.78 -24.98
CA THR A 49 -1.38 -11.82 -24.97
C THR A 49 -2.37 -11.55 -26.10
N GLY A 50 -2.43 -12.45 -27.07
CA GLY A 50 -3.34 -12.33 -28.21
C GLY A 50 -4.71 -12.94 -27.93
N ASP A 51 -5.75 -12.39 -28.53
CA ASP A 51 -7.07 -12.99 -28.54
C ASP A 51 -7.19 -14.08 -29.62
N ARG A 52 -8.15 -14.99 -29.43
CA ARG A 52 -8.37 -16.13 -30.31
C ARG A 52 -9.77 -16.12 -30.90
N SER A 53 -9.84 -16.30 -32.22
CA SER A 53 -11.06 -16.71 -32.93
C SER A 53 -10.98 -18.23 -33.20
N GLY A 54 -11.60 -19.08 -32.37
CA GLY A 54 -11.78 -20.50 -32.68
C GLY A 54 -12.08 -21.43 -31.50
N PRO A 55 -12.53 -22.69 -31.75
CA PRO A 55 -13.26 -23.53 -30.79
C PRO A 55 -12.43 -24.39 -29.80
N TYR A 56 -11.11 -24.24 -29.70
CA TYR A 56 -10.23 -25.06 -28.83
C TYR A 56 -9.59 -24.22 -27.71
N HIS A 57 -9.40 -24.88 -26.56
CA HIS A 57 -9.18 -24.33 -25.21
C HIS A 57 -7.75 -23.80 -24.95
N SER A 58 -7.16 -23.06 -25.89
CA SER A 58 -5.75 -22.62 -25.81
C SER A 58 -5.62 -21.11 -25.96
N GLY A 59 -4.98 -20.43 -24.99
CA GLY A 59 -4.52 -19.05 -25.14
C GLY A 59 -3.35 -18.94 -26.12
N ARG A 60 -2.96 -17.72 -26.51
CA ARG A 60 -1.75 -17.49 -27.32
C ARG A 60 -0.98 -16.27 -26.83
N ILE A 61 0.33 -16.32 -26.99
CA ILE A 61 1.22 -15.20 -26.67
C ILE A 61 2.19 -14.92 -27.81
N PHE A 62 2.56 -13.66 -27.96
CA PHE A 62 3.69 -13.22 -28.77
C PHE A 62 4.82 -12.84 -27.82
N ARG A 63 5.96 -13.49 -27.98
CA ARG A 63 7.12 -13.29 -27.12
C ARG A 63 8.31 -12.75 -27.92
N SER A 64 8.95 -11.71 -27.40
CA SER A 64 10.20 -11.14 -27.92
C SER A 64 11.26 -11.21 -26.83
N SER A 65 12.51 -11.48 -27.21
CA SER A 65 13.66 -11.49 -26.29
C SER A 65 14.76 -10.53 -26.73
N ASP A 66 14.43 -9.63 -27.65
CA ASP A 66 15.35 -8.74 -28.36
C ASP A 66 14.78 -7.32 -28.47
N PHE A 67 14.11 -6.86 -27.41
CA PHE A 67 13.52 -5.53 -27.30
C PHE A 67 12.44 -5.28 -28.35
N ALA A 68 11.56 -6.25 -28.62
CA ALA A 68 10.49 -6.18 -29.62
C ALA A 68 10.96 -6.04 -31.08
N LYS A 69 12.20 -6.48 -31.40
CA LYS A 69 12.66 -6.55 -32.81
C LYS A 69 12.04 -7.71 -33.56
N ASN A 70 11.89 -8.86 -32.89
CA ASN A 70 11.22 -10.03 -33.44
C ASN A 70 10.24 -10.61 -32.42
N PHE A 71 9.10 -11.10 -32.91
CA PHE A 71 8.12 -11.82 -32.09
C PHE A 71 7.99 -13.26 -32.56
N VAL A 72 7.96 -14.18 -31.59
CA VAL A 72 7.65 -15.58 -31.81
C VAL A 72 6.27 -15.85 -31.23
N LEU A 73 5.39 -16.44 -32.03
CA LEU A 73 4.10 -16.90 -31.58
C LEU A 73 4.25 -18.20 -30.77
N THR A 74 3.54 -18.30 -29.64
CA THR A 74 3.42 -19.55 -28.89
C THR A 74 1.98 -19.77 -28.45
N ASP A 75 1.44 -20.94 -28.79
CA ASP A 75 0.14 -21.39 -28.30
C ASP A 75 0.29 -21.98 -26.90
N LEU A 76 -0.56 -21.51 -25.98
CA LEU A 76 -0.56 -21.93 -24.59
C LEU A 76 -1.48 -23.14 -24.39
N PRO A 77 -1.12 -24.13 -23.57
CA PRO A 77 -2.00 -25.24 -23.27
C PRO A 77 -3.19 -24.88 -22.34
N PHE A 78 -3.36 -23.60 -21.99
CA PHE A 78 -4.39 -23.07 -21.09
C PHE A 78 -4.78 -21.65 -21.52
N HIS A 79 -5.87 -21.11 -20.93
CA HIS A 79 -6.24 -19.70 -21.05
C HIS A 79 -5.72 -18.92 -19.84
N PRO A 80 -4.89 -17.88 -20.02
CA PRO A 80 -4.41 -17.07 -18.90
C PRO A 80 -5.57 -16.29 -18.27
N LEU A 81 -5.59 -16.26 -16.94
CA LEU A 81 -6.48 -15.44 -16.12
C LEU A 81 -5.80 -14.14 -15.68
N THR A 82 -4.50 -14.22 -15.38
CA THR A 82 -3.68 -13.10 -14.92
C THR A 82 -2.59 -12.76 -15.93
N GLN A 83 -2.06 -11.54 -15.87
CA GLN A 83 -0.85 -11.18 -16.62
C GLN A 83 0.28 -12.17 -16.28
N ILE A 84 1.09 -12.53 -17.28
CA ILE A 84 2.24 -13.42 -17.06
C ILE A 84 3.32 -12.66 -16.27
N ILE A 85 3.71 -13.21 -15.12
CA ILE A 85 4.62 -12.59 -14.15
C ILE A 85 6.03 -13.15 -14.33
N TYR A 86 7.00 -12.27 -14.55
CA TYR A 86 8.43 -12.63 -14.59
C TYR A 86 8.98 -12.85 -13.19
N HIS A 87 9.92 -13.79 -13.05
CA HIS A 87 10.76 -13.83 -11.86
C HIS A 87 11.68 -12.59 -11.82
N PRO A 88 11.77 -11.85 -10.69
CA PRO A 88 12.51 -10.59 -10.63
C PRO A 88 13.98 -10.67 -11.09
N GLN A 89 14.68 -11.76 -10.74
CA GLN A 89 16.11 -11.93 -11.07
C GLN A 89 16.38 -12.80 -12.30
N SER A 90 15.36 -13.44 -12.88
CA SER A 90 15.55 -14.43 -13.94
C SER A 90 14.43 -14.35 -14.95
N SER A 91 14.64 -13.55 -15.98
CA SER A 91 13.63 -13.20 -16.98
C SER A 91 13.14 -14.38 -17.85
N ASP A 92 13.76 -15.56 -17.79
CA ASP A 92 13.26 -16.79 -18.45
C ASP A 92 12.18 -17.53 -17.66
N LEU A 93 12.10 -17.27 -16.35
CA LEU A 93 11.14 -17.90 -15.46
C LEU A 93 9.85 -17.08 -15.44
N LEU A 94 8.75 -17.72 -15.78
CA LEU A 94 7.42 -17.11 -15.88
C LEU A 94 6.41 -17.90 -15.04
N LEU A 95 5.46 -17.18 -14.45
CA LEU A 95 4.35 -17.71 -13.67
C LEU A 95 3.04 -17.08 -14.13
N THR A 96 1.96 -17.85 -14.19
CA THR A 96 0.61 -17.32 -14.45
C THR A 96 -0.45 -18.28 -13.95
N LEU A 97 -1.65 -17.75 -13.69
CA LEU A 97 -2.84 -18.54 -13.40
C LEU A 97 -3.66 -18.71 -14.66
N SER A 98 -4.27 -19.88 -14.80
CA SER A 98 -5.26 -20.15 -15.84
C SER A 98 -6.68 -19.85 -15.36
N THR A 99 -7.62 -19.68 -16.29
CA THR A 99 -9.06 -19.53 -15.99
C THR A 99 -9.67 -20.75 -15.29
N GLU A 100 -8.98 -21.90 -15.33
CA GLU A 100 -9.37 -23.14 -14.63
C GLU A 100 -8.79 -23.20 -13.20
N GLY A 101 -8.22 -22.11 -12.68
CA GLY A 101 -7.61 -22.08 -11.35
C GLY A 101 -6.30 -22.87 -11.25
N SER A 102 -5.68 -23.25 -12.38
CA SER A 102 -4.40 -23.97 -12.37
C SER A 102 -3.20 -23.02 -12.46
N LEU A 103 -2.12 -23.36 -11.74
CA LEU A 103 -0.85 -22.61 -11.72
C LEU A 103 0.14 -23.19 -12.73
N TRP A 104 0.61 -22.32 -13.61
CA TRP A 104 1.49 -22.67 -14.72
C TRP A 104 2.84 -21.97 -14.61
N ILE A 105 3.91 -22.73 -14.87
CA ILE A 105 5.27 -22.21 -14.93
C ILE A 105 5.91 -22.45 -16.29
N SER A 106 6.67 -21.47 -16.77
CA SER A 106 7.63 -21.67 -17.87
C SER A 106 9.05 -21.40 -17.40
N LYS A 107 10.00 -22.22 -17.86
CA LYS A 107 11.45 -22.01 -17.64
C LYS A 107 12.19 -21.62 -18.92
N THR A 108 11.45 -21.47 -20.01
CA THR A 108 11.98 -21.28 -21.36
C THR A 108 11.31 -20.07 -22.00
N PHE A 109 11.09 -19.02 -21.20
CA PHE A 109 10.45 -17.78 -21.63
C PHE A 109 9.17 -18.02 -22.43
N GLY A 110 8.25 -18.80 -21.86
CA GLY A 110 6.92 -19.00 -22.40
C GLY A 110 6.82 -19.98 -23.57
N GLU A 111 7.93 -20.60 -24.01
CA GLU A 111 7.89 -21.61 -25.09
C GLU A 111 7.20 -22.91 -24.65
N LYS A 112 7.54 -23.37 -23.44
CA LYS A 112 6.98 -24.59 -22.84
C LYS A 112 6.45 -24.26 -21.48
N TRP A 113 5.24 -24.75 -21.21
CA TRP A 113 4.54 -24.55 -19.96
C TRP A 113 4.30 -25.87 -19.27
N LYS A 114 4.42 -25.87 -17.95
CA LYS A 114 4.11 -27.00 -17.10
C LYS A 114 3.10 -26.56 -16.06
N GLU A 115 1.98 -27.27 -15.97
CA GLU A 115 1.06 -27.17 -14.84
C GLU A 115 1.76 -27.76 -13.61
N ILE A 116 1.83 -26.97 -12.54
CA ILE A 116 2.46 -27.43 -11.29
C ILE A 116 1.44 -27.68 -10.19
N HIS A 117 0.30 -26.99 -10.19
CA HIS A 117 -0.72 -27.16 -9.15
C HIS A 117 -2.10 -26.74 -9.68
N LYS A 118 -3.17 -27.30 -9.10
CA LYS A 118 -4.57 -27.02 -9.43
C LYS A 118 -5.27 -26.39 -8.23
N ASP A 119 -6.38 -25.69 -8.46
CA ASP A 119 -7.18 -25.08 -7.40
C ASP A 119 -6.42 -23.99 -6.63
N VAL A 120 -5.73 -23.12 -7.38
CA VAL A 120 -4.90 -22.01 -6.88
C VAL A 120 -5.64 -20.68 -7.00
N CYS A 121 -5.62 -19.88 -5.95
CA CYS A 121 -6.23 -18.54 -5.91
C CYS A 121 -5.26 -17.43 -6.22
N LEU A 122 -4.10 -17.44 -5.56
CA LEU A 122 -3.08 -16.41 -5.67
C LEU A 122 -1.72 -17.07 -5.72
N ALA A 123 -0.81 -16.55 -6.53
CA ALA A 123 0.57 -17.02 -6.59
C ALA A 123 1.55 -15.85 -6.78
N LYS A 124 2.63 -15.84 -6.01
CA LYS A 124 3.68 -14.81 -6.06
C LYS A 124 5.07 -15.45 -6.10
N TRP A 125 6.00 -14.78 -6.78
CA TRP A 125 7.42 -15.11 -6.73
C TRP A 125 8.02 -14.66 -5.40
N GLY A 126 8.76 -15.54 -4.75
CA GLY A 126 9.63 -15.25 -3.61
C GLY A 126 11.09 -15.13 -4.02
N SER A 127 11.97 -15.07 -3.01
CA SER A 127 13.41 -15.05 -3.22
C SER A 127 13.93 -16.38 -3.80
N GLY A 128 15.00 -16.32 -4.59
CA GLY A 128 15.72 -17.52 -5.05
C GLY A 128 14.89 -18.52 -5.89
N GLY A 129 13.81 -18.08 -6.54
CA GLY A 129 12.93 -18.93 -7.34
C GLY A 129 11.86 -19.69 -6.56
N THR A 130 11.68 -19.37 -5.27
CA THR A 130 10.56 -19.90 -4.48
C THR A 130 9.24 -19.37 -5.04
N ILE A 131 8.21 -20.22 -5.10
CA ILE A 131 6.83 -19.82 -5.46
C ILE A 131 5.95 -20.04 -4.24
N PHE A 132 5.25 -19.00 -3.81
CA PHE A 132 4.23 -19.05 -2.77
C PHE A 132 2.85 -18.97 -3.42
N PHE A 133 1.91 -19.80 -2.98
CA PHE A 133 0.57 -19.80 -3.54
C PHE A 133 -0.47 -20.35 -2.56
N THR A 134 -1.71 -19.87 -2.65
CA THR A 134 -2.85 -20.36 -1.86
C THR A 134 -3.72 -21.29 -2.68
N THR A 135 -4.23 -22.34 -2.03
CA THR A 135 -5.10 -23.33 -2.66
C THR A 135 -6.43 -23.46 -1.92
N TYR A 136 -7.51 -23.64 -2.67
CA TYR A 136 -8.83 -24.01 -2.14
C TYR A 136 -9.05 -25.53 -2.24
N LEU A 137 -9.96 -26.07 -1.45
CA LEU A 137 -10.25 -27.51 -1.41
C LEU A 137 -11.63 -27.81 -2.03
N ASN A 138 -12.64 -27.00 -1.75
CA ASN A 138 -14.01 -27.22 -2.16
C ASN A 138 -14.59 -25.95 -2.82
N GLY A 139 -15.13 -26.10 -4.03
CA GLY A 139 -15.83 -25.02 -4.71
C GLY A 139 -14.90 -24.04 -5.42
N SER A 140 -14.63 -22.88 -4.80
CA SER A 140 -13.91 -21.76 -5.42
C SER A 140 -13.11 -20.97 -4.39
N CYS A 141 -12.23 -20.10 -4.87
CA CYS A 141 -11.49 -19.17 -4.00
C CYS A 141 -12.40 -18.37 -3.08
N LYS A 142 -13.52 -17.85 -3.60
CA LYS A 142 -14.47 -17.01 -2.84
C LYS A 142 -15.20 -17.78 -1.74
N THR A 143 -15.47 -19.08 -1.94
CA THR A 143 -16.17 -19.91 -0.94
C THR A 143 -15.26 -20.39 0.17
N ASP A 144 -13.99 -20.64 -0.15
CA ASP A 144 -12.98 -21.13 0.80
C ASP A 144 -12.11 -20.00 1.37
N ILE A 145 -12.50 -18.72 1.20
CA ILE A 145 -11.81 -17.59 1.84
C ILE A 145 -11.75 -17.85 3.35
N GLY A 146 -10.54 -17.79 3.90
CA GLY A 146 -10.31 -18.06 5.31
C GLY A 146 -10.14 -19.53 5.68
N LEU A 147 -10.31 -20.43 4.71
CA LEU A 147 -10.03 -21.87 4.79
C LEU A 147 -8.96 -22.30 3.78
N LEU A 148 -8.31 -21.35 3.10
CA LEU A 148 -7.27 -21.65 2.12
C LEU A 148 -6.05 -22.27 2.79
N GLU A 149 -5.29 -23.02 2.00
CA GLU A 149 -4.00 -23.57 2.40
C GLU A 149 -2.88 -22.82 1.67
N LEU A 150 -1.94 -22.23 2.40
CA LEU A 150 -0.76 -21.58 1.84
C LEU A 150 0.34 -22.62 1.65
N LYS A 151 0.83 -22.73 0.42
CA LYS A 151 1.87 -23.66 0.01
C LYS A 151 3.06 -22.93 -0.59
N LYS A 152 4.21 -23.60 -0.55
CA LYS A 152 5.41 -23.19 -1.29
C LYS A 152 6.06 -24.33 -2.06
N THR A 153 6.78 -23.97 -3.11
CA THR A 153 7.69 -24.87 -3.84
C THR A 153 9.00 -24.13 -4.17
N LYS A 154 10.14 -24.82 -4.00
CA LYS A 154 11.48 -24.30 -4.34
C LYS A 154 12.10 -24.96 -5.58
N ASP A 155 11.46 -26.02 -6.07
CA ASP A 155 11.96 -26.85 -7.16
C ASP A 155 11.05 -26.82 -8.39
N PHE A 156 10.24 -25.76 -8.47
CA PHE A 156 9.31 -25.47 -9.56
C PHE A 156 8.27 -26.59 -9.75
N GLY A 157 7.65 -26.98 -8.64
CA GLY A 157 6.54 -27.91 -8.58
C GLY A 157 6.93 -29.38 -8.73
N LYS A 158 8.12 -29.78 -8.24
CA LYS A 158 8.41 -31.22 -8.01
C LYS A 158 8.01 -31.62 -6.60
N THR A 159 8.23 -30.74 -5.62
CA THR A 159 7.80 -30.90 -4.23
C THR A 159 7.06 -29.66 -3.77
N PHE A 160 6.09 -29.89 -2.88
CA PHE A 160 5.27 -28.85 -2.27
C PHE A 160 5.32 -29.01 -0.76
N LYS A 161 5.37 -27.88 -0.06
CA LYS A 161 5.26 -27.84 1.39
C LYS A 161 4.10 -26.93 1.76
N SER A 162 3.16 -27.46 2.54
CA SER A 162 2.15 -26.66 3.22
C SER A 162 2.83 -25.87 4.34
N ILE A 163 2.63 -24.57 4.35
CA ILE A 163 3.23 -23.65 5.31
C ILE A 163 2.17 -22.88 6.12
N GLY A 164 0.88 -22.99 5.79
CA GLY A 164 -0.19 -22.37 6.57
C GLY A 164 -1.56 -22.93 6.19
N ASN A 165 -2.46 -22.98 7.17
CA ASN A 165 -3.87 -23.39 7.02
C ASN A 165 -4.78 -22.27 7.53
N ASN A 166 -6.07 -22.32 7.18
CA ASN A 166 -7.07 -21.31 7.54
C ASN A 166 -6.66 -19.91 7.05
N ILE A 167 -6.12 -19.86 5.83
CA ILE A 167 -5.56 -18.66 5.24
C ILE A 167 -6.69 -17.87 4.57
N TYR A 168 -6.74 -16.58 4.89
CA TYR A 168 -7.56 -15.62 4.18
C TYR A 168 -6.83 -15.14 2.91
N SER A 169 -5.62 -14.63 3.09
CA SER A 169 -4.71 -14.22 2.02
C SER A 169 -3.25 -14.17 2.52
N PHE A 170 -2.31 -13.85 1.63
CA PHE A 170 -0.91 -13.65 1.96
C PHE A 170 -0.27 -12.52 1.15
N GLY A 171 0.77 -11.91 1.71
CA GLY A 171 1.51 -10.80 1.12
C GLY A 171 3.03 -10.97 1.31
N LEU A 172 3.79 -10.34 0.41
CA LEU A 172 5.25 -10.25 0.50
C LEU A 172 5.62 -8.77 0.56
N GLY A 173 6.48 -8.40 1.50
CA GLY A 173 7.03 -7.03 1.59
C GLY A 173 8.43 -7.09 2.16
N GLY A 174 9.42 -6.51 1.45
CA GLY A 174 10.83 -6.64 1.82
C GLY A 174 11.23 -8.12 1.99
N ARG A 175 11.73 -8.47 3.18
CA ARG A 175 12.07 -9.85 3.57
C ARG A 175 10.95 -10.62 4.28
N PHE A 176 9.79 -9.99 4.47
CA PHE A 176 8.68 -10.49 5.30
C PHE A 176 7.65 -11.22 4.43
N LEU A 177 7.28 -12.43 4.84
CA LEU A 177 6.09 -13.14 4.35
C LEU A 177 4.98 -12.98 5.38
N PHE A 178 3.89 -12.32 4.99
CA PHE A 178 2.70 -12.14 5.81
C PHE A 178 1.60 -13.09 5.37
N ALA A 179 0.87 -13.64 6.35
CA ALA A 179 -0.34 -14.41 6.12
C ALA A 179 -1.44 -13.96 7.07
N SER A 180 -2.61 -13.65 6.53
CA SER A 180 -3.81 -13.34 7.30
C SER A 180 -4.55 -14.64 7.61
N VAL A 181 -4.65 -14.99 8.90
CA VAL A 181 -5.15 -16.30 9.36
C VAL A 181 -6.47 -16.11 10.10
N MET A 182 -7.48 -16.90 9.74
CA MET A 182 -8.79 -16.89 10.37
C MET A 182 -8.80 -17.52 11.76
N ILE A 183 -9.64 -16.98 12.62
CA ILE A 183 -9.89 -17.43 13.99
C ILE A 183 -11.34 -17.91 14.06
N GLU A 184 -11.51 -19.22 14.02
CA GLU A 184 -12.83 -19.87 13.89
C GLU A 184 -13.84 -19.45 14.96
N LYS A 185 -13.39 -19.21 16.21
CA LYS A 185 -14.29 -18.90 17.33
C LYS A 185 -14.92 -17.51 17.24
N THR A 186 -14.23 -16.56 16.63
CA THR A 186 -14.62 -15.15 16.60
C THR A 186 -14.98 -14.68 15.20
N ASN A 187 -14.76 -15.49 14.17
CA ASN A 187 -14.90 -15.11 12.76
C ASN A 187 -14.13 -13.83 12.41
N THR A 188 -12.95 -13.67 13.00
CA THR A 188 -12.01 -12.56 12.75
C THR A 188 -10.70 -13.13 12.23
N ARG A 189 -9.84 -12.29 11.67
CA ARG A 189 -8.52 -12.68 11.18
C ARG A 189 -7.41 -11.84 11.78
N ARG A 190 -6.19 -12.38 11.77
CA ARG A 190 -4.99 -11.69 12.25
C ARG A 190 -3.76 -12.03 11.42
N ILE A 191 -2.82 -11.10 11.38
CA ILE A 191 -1.57 -11.25 10.67
C ILE A 191 -0.59 -12.17 11.42
N HIS A 192 0.00 -13.09 10.69
CA HIS A 192 1.20 -13.82 11.06
C HIS A 192 2.33 -13.47 10.10
N VAL A 193 3.56 -13.42 10.61
CA VAL A 193 4.76 -13.08 9.84
C VAL A 193 5.77 -14.23 9.90
N SER A 194 6.49 -14.40 8.79
CA SER A 194 7.63 -15.31 8.67
C SER A 194 8.80 -14.63 7.95
N LEU A 195 10.02 -14.85 8.46
CA LEU A 195 11.28 -14.36 7.90
C LEU A 195 12.09 -15.47 7.19
N ASP A 196 11.64 -16.72 7.33
CA ASP A 196 12.33 -17.92 6.84
C ASP A 196 11.47 -18.66 5.80
N GLU A 197 10.72 -17.88 5.02
CA GLU A 197 9.87 -18.36 3.92
C GLU A 197 8.76 -19.33 4.39
N GLY A 198 8.21 -19.13 5.58
CA GLY A 198 7.12 -19.94 6.14
C GLY A 198 7.57 -21.24 6.82
N GLU A 199 8.84 -21.33 7.26
CA GLU A 199 9.29 -22.43 8.11
C GLU A 199 8.85 -22.22 9.56
N THR A 200 8.95 -20.99 10.05
CA THR A 200 8.44 -20.56 11.34
C THR A 200 7.53 -19.34 11.19
N TRP A 201 6.48 -19.31 12.02
CA TRP A 201 5.52 -18.23 12.06
C TRP A 201 5.48 -17.60 13.44
N ASN A 202 5.24 -16.29 13.45
CA ASN A 202 4.97 -15.50 14.65
C ASN A 202 3.69 -14.70 14.43
N MET A 203 2.86 -14.60 15.45
CA MET A 203 1.70 -13.70 15.45
C MET A 203 2.21 -12.25 15.51
N ALA A 204 1.72 -11.38 14.63
CA ALA A 204 2.00 -9.96 14.73
C ALA A 204 1.19 -9.32 15.87
N GLN A 205 1.77 -8.36 16.59
CA GLN A 205 1.10 -7.55 17.60
C GLN A 205 0.25 -6.46 16.91
N LEU A 206 -0.76 -6.89 16.15
CA LEU A 206 -1.73 -6.04 15.48
C LEU A 206 -3.15 -6.39 15.94
N PRO A 207 -4.10 -5.44 15.90
CA PRO A 207 -5.51 -5.72 16.14
C PRO A 207 -6.03 -6.80 15.18
N SER A 208 -6.86 -7.72 15.68
CA SER A 208 -7.61 -8.64 14.82
C SER A 208 -8.73 -7.88 14.12
N VAL A 209 -9.01 -8.21 12.86
CA VAL A 209 -10.02 -7.50 12.05
C VAL A 209 -11.18 -8.43 11.65
N GLY A 210 -12.37 -7.85 11.47
CA GLY A 210 -13.55 -8.52 10.94
C GLY A 210 -13.46 -8.82 9.45
N GLN A 211 -14.55 -9.29 8.83
CA GLN A 211 -14.57 -9.60 7.38
C GLN A 211 -14.63 -8.34 6.48
N GLU A 212 -15.28 -7.28 6.95
CA GLU A 212 -15.46 -6.02 6.19
C GLU A 212 -14.26 -5.08 6.27
N GLN A 213 -13.28 -5.40 7.11
CA GLN A 213 -12.06 -4.64 7.31
C GLN A 213 -10.89 -5.27 6.55
N PHE A 214 -9.80 -4.53 6.38
CA PHE A 214 -8.60 -5.00 5.69
C PHE A 214 -7.28 -4.59 6.37
N TYR A 215 -6.22 -5.27 5.96
CA TYR A 215 -4.83 -4.87 6.21
C TYR A 215 -4.20 -4.45 4.88
N SER A 216 -3.37 -3.42 4.87
CA SER A 216 -2.57 -3.06 3.70
C SER A 216 -1.11 -2.81 4.09
N ILE A 217 -0.20 -3.38 3.29
CA ILE A 217 1.24 -3.13 3.41
C ILE A 217 1.53 -1.84 2.64
N LEU A 218 1.62 -0.71 3.35
CA LEU A 218 1.81 0.61 2.74
C LEU A 218 3.23 0.76 2.17
N ALA A 219 4.22 0.28 2.90
CA ALA A 219 5.61 0.23 2.48
C ALA A 219 6.37 -0.83 3.29
N ALA A 220 7.30 -1.52 2.66
CA ALA A 220 8.18 -2.48 3.31
C ALA A 220 9.59 -2.38 2.74
N ASN A 221 10.59 -2.43 3.61
CA ASN A 221 12.00 -2.53 3.25
C ASN A 221 12.65 -3.72 3.99
N ASP A 222 13.98 -3.83 3.99
CA ASP A 222 14.68 -4.90 4.69
C ASP A 222 14.67 -4.74 6.22
N ASP A 223 14.35 -3.54 6.70
CA ASP A 223 14.42 -3.15 8.10
C ASP A 223 13.04 -3.16 8.78
N MET A 224 11.96 -2.72 8.14
CA MET A 224 10.62 -2.64 8.75
C MET A 224 9.49 -2.56 7.72
N VAL A 225 8.26 -2.56 8.24
CA VAL A 225 7.01 -2.50 7.49
C VAL A 225 6.08 -1.44 8.08
N PHE A 226 5.50 -0.62 7.21
CA PHE A 226 4.31 0.19 7.49
C PHE A 226 3.07 -0.62 7.16
N MET A 227 2.26 -0.88 8.18
CA MET A 227 1.02 -1.64 8.06
C MET A 227 -0.16 -0.73 8.37
N HIS A 228 -1.12 -0.66 7.45
CA HIS A 228 -2.44 -0.09 7.69
C HIS A 228 -3.37 -1.15 8.28
N VAL A 229 -4.13 -0.77 9.30
CA VAL A 229 -5.22 -1.55 9.85
C VAL A 229 -6.49 -0.70 9.77
N ASP A 230 -7.46 -1.16 9.00
CA ASP A 230 -8.73 -0.49 8.82
C ASP A 230 -9.56 -0.42 10.12
N GLU A 231 -10.25 0.70 10.34
CA GLU A 231 -11.07 0.90 11.54
C GLU A 231 -12.44 0.23 11.38
N PRO A 232 -13.01 -0.43 12.42
CA PRO A 232 -14.29 -1.12 12.27
C PRO A 232 -15.44 -0.20 11.82
N GLY A 233 -16.13 -0.63 10.77
CA GLY A 233 -17.26 0.09 10.17
C GLY A 233 -16.84 0.90 8.94
N ASP A 234 -17.81 1.48 8.24
CA ASP A 234 -17.55 2.26 7.02
C ASP A 234 -17.06 3.68 7.37
N THR A 235 -15.80 3.76 7.82
CA THR A 235 -15.20 4.99 8.35
C THR A 235 -14.32 5.72 7.35
N GLY A 236 -13.84 5.03 6.30
CA GLY A 236 -12.91 5.54 5.30
C GLY A 236 -11.51 5.90 5.84
N HIS A 237 -11.17 5.40 7.02
CA HIS A 237 -9.85 5.60 7.62
C HIS A 237 -9.46 4.43 8.52
N GLY A 238 -8.18 4.36 8.85
CA GLY A 238 -7.65 3.37 9.78
C GLY A 238 -6.45 3.90 10.54
N THR A 239 -5.60 2.99 10.99
CA THR A 239 -4.41 3.33 11.77
C THR A 239 -3.16 2.73 11.12
N ILE A 240 -2.11 3.55 10.98
CA ILE A 240 -0.78 3.10 10.55
C ILE A 240 0.00 2.58 11.76
N TYR A 241 0.61 1.43 11.59
CA TYR A 241 1.55 0.82 12.52
C TYR A 241 2.92 0.62 11.86
N THR A 242 3.99 0.85 12.61
CA THR A 242 5.38 0.60 12.19
C THR A 242 5.93 -0.61 12.92
N SER A 243 6.50 -1.55 12.18
CA SER A 243 7.03 -2.80 12.77
C SER A 243 8.41 -2.63 13.41
N ASP A 244 8.82 -3.62 14.20
CA ASP A 244 10.23 -3.90 14.47
C ASP A 244 10.92 -4.55 13.26
N ASP A 245 12.21 -4.90 13.44
CA ASP A 245 13.00 -5.60 12.44
C ASP A 245 12.53 -7.03 12.18
N GLN A 246 11.71 -7.59 13.06
CA GLN A 246 11.15 -8.92 12.89
C GLN A 246 9.76 -8.93 12.23
N GLY A 247 9.12 -7.76 12.07
CA GLY A 247 7.76 -7.66 11.57
C GLY A 247 6.71 -8.16 12.56
N ILE A 248 7.06 -8.27 13.85
CA ILE A 248 6.26 -8.90 14.91
C ILE A 248 5.68 -7.85 15.84
N ILE A 249 6.51 -6.98 16.42
CA ILE A 249 6.10 -6.00 17.42
C ILE A 249 5.83 -4.68 16.71
N TYR A 250 4.61 -4.14 16.86
CA TYR A 250 4.21 -2.93 16.15
C TYR A 250 4.01 -1.77 17.12
N SER A 251 4.39 -0.58 16.67
CA SER A 251 4.11 0.68 17.34
C SER A 251 3.05 1.43 16.53
N LYS A 252 2.06 2.00 17.21
CA LYS A 252 1.09 2.88 16.57
C LYS A 252 1.82 4.15 16.11
N SER A 253 1.71 4.48 14.82
CA SER A 253 2.43 5.59 14.19
C SER A 253 1.50 6.75 13.83
N LEU A 254 0.37 6.48 13.18
CA LEU A 254 -0.59 7.50 12.75
C LEU A 254 -2.03 7.01 12.90
N GLU A 255 -2.85 7.77 13.62
CA GLU A 255 -4.29 7.52 13.73
C GLU A 255 -5.08 8.23 12.62
N ARG A 256 -6.27 7.71 12.31
CA ARG A 256 -7.20 8.30 11.34
C ARG A 256 -6.59 8.53 9.95
N HIS A 257 -5.70 7.63 9.55
CA HIS A 257 -5.10 7.61 8.22
C HIS A 257 -6.16 7.35 7.15
N LEU A 258 -6.25 8.25 6.17
CA LEU A 258 -7.20 8.13 5.06
C LEU A 258 -6.87 6.91 4.18
N TYR A 259 -7.81 5.99 4.12
CA TYR A 259 -7.78 4.84 3.22
C TYR A 259 -9.22 4.45 2.92
N THR A 260 -9.67 4.62 1.69
CA THR A 260 -11.08 4.45 1.35
C THR A 260 -11.43 2.98 1.10
N THR A 261 -12.50 2.48 1.73
CA THR A 261 -13.03 1.13 1.50
C THR A 261 -13.45 0.88 0.05
N THR A 262 -13.98 1.89 -0.63
CA THR A 262 -14.38 1.79 -2.05
C THR A 262 -13.24 2.27 -2.94
N GLY A 263 -12.60 1.35 -3.64
CA GLY A 263 -11.56 1.63 -4.62
C GLY A 263 -10.12 1.70 -4.08
N GLY A 264 -9.91 1.44 -2.77
CA GLY A 264 -8.58 1.22 -2.22
C GLY A 264 -7.64 2.44 -2.22
N GLU A 265 -8.19 3.65 -2.29
CA GLU A 265 -7.39 4.85 -2.49
C GLU A 265 -6.76 5.35 -1.19
N THR A 266 -5.44 5.54 -1.20
CA THR A 266 -4.67 6.16 -0.12
C THR A 266 -3.67 7.16 -0.66
N ASP A 267 -3.43 8.23 0.10
CA ASP A 267 -2.44 9.27 -0.21
C ASP A 267 -1.03 8.94 0.33
N PHE A 268 -0.84 7.75 0.92
CA PHE A 268 0.45 7.34 1.48
C PHE A 268 1.54 7.30 0.39
N THR A 269 2.53 8.18 0.53
CA THR A 269 3.56 8.43 -0.47
C THR A 269 4.95 8.37 0.17
N ASN A 270 5.79 7.46 -0.33
CA ASN A 270 7.20 7.40 0.04
C ASN A 270 8.00 8.48 -0.71
N ILE A 271 8.67 9.35 0.03
CA ILE A 271 9.52 10.39 -0.56
C ILE A 271 10.90 9.81 -0.85
N THR A 272 11.05 9.24 -2.04
CA THR A 272 12.27 8.52 -2.43
C THR A 272 13.51 9.41 -2.55
N SER A 273 13.33 10.72 -2.71
CA SER A 273 14.41 11.71 -2.82
C SER A 273 15.05 12.09 -1.47
N LEU A 274 14.47 11.69 -0.33
CA LEU A 274 15.05 11.90 1.00
C LEU A 274 14.70 10.76 1.97
N ARG A 275 15.72 10.17 2.60
CA ARG A 275 15.54 9.01 3.49
C ARG A 275 14.63 9.32 4.68
N GLY A 276 13.82 8.34 5.08
CA GLY A 276 12.96 8.42 6.26
C GLY A 276 11.71 9.29 6.10
N THR A 277 11.50 9.84 4.90
CA THR A 277 10.45 10.83 4.66
C THR A 277 9.23 10.19 3.98
N TYR A 278 8.05 10.39 4.56
CA TYR A 278 6.77 9.92 4.01
C TYR A 278 5.71 11.00 4.19
N ILE A 279 4.82 11.12 3.21
CA ILE A 279 3.65 12.02 3.25
C ILE A 279 2.39 11.17 3.16
N THR A 280 1.36 11.52 3.93
CA THR A 280 0.02 10.94 3.77
C THR A 280 -1.07 11.92 4.18
N SER A 281 -2.32 11.49 4.08
CA SER A 281 -3.51 12.24 4.48
C SER A 281 -4.18 11.59 5.69
N VAL A 282 -4.66 12.43 6.63
CA VAL A 282 -5.50 12.03 7.76
C VAL A 282 -6.89 12.63 7.63
N LEU A 283 -7.89 11.90 8.10
CA LEU A 283 -9.26 12.38 8.22
C LEU A 283 -9.45 13.01 9.61
N SER A 284 -9.58 14.33 9.68
CA SER A 284 -9.87 15.07 10.92
C SER A 284 -11.26 14.71 11.49
N GLU A 285 -11.51 15.05 12.76
CA GLU A 285 -12.80 14.86 13.43
C GLU A 285 -13.96 15.66 12.81
N ASP A 286 -13.65 16.76 12.11
CA ASP A 286 -14.61 17.53 11.31
C ASP A 286 -14.79 16.98 9.88
N ASN A 287 -14.28 15.78 9.61
CA ASN A 287 -14.23 15.11 8.30
C ASN A 287 -13.45 15.88 7.23
N SER A 288 -12.65 16.88 7.63
CA SER A 288 -11.70 17.51 6.72
C SER A 288 -10.47 16.63 6.53
N ILE A 289 -9.83 16.72 5.36
CA ILE A 289 -8.64 15.91 5.06
C ILE A 289 -7.41 16.78 5.18
N GLN A 290 -6.43 16.34 5.95
CA GLN A 290 -5.22 17.09 6.23
C GLN A 290 -3.99 16.26 5.90
N SER A 291 -3.08 16.83 5.11
CA SER A 291 -1.79 16.18 4.85
C SER A 291 -0.83 16.32 6.03
N VAL A 292 -0.09 15.25 6.29
CA VAL A 292 0.95 15.14 7.30
C VAL A 292 2.21 14.53 6.70
N ILE A 293 3.36 14.87 7.25
CA ILE A 293 4.68 14.39 6.84
C ILE A 293 5.45 13.88 8.05
N THR A 294 6.17 12.78 7.88
CA THR A 294 7.17 12.28 8.83
C THR A 294 8.54 12.33 8.17
N PHE A 295 9.60 12.52 8.96
CA PHE A 295 10.99 12.53 8.50
C PHE A 295 11.84 11.43 9.16
N ASP A 296 11.26 10.65 10.07
CA ASP A 296 11.91 9.67 10.92
C ASP A 296 11.21 8.31 10.86
N GLU A 297 10.75 7.92 9.67
CA GLU A 297 10.10 6.63 9.41
C GLU A 297 8.82 6.41 10.25
N GLY A 298 8.01 7.46 10.41
CA GLY A 298 6.73 7.38 11.10
C GLY A 298 6.85 7.44 12.62
N GLY A 299 8.00 7.87 13.16
CA GLY A 299 8.16 8.16 14.58
C GLY A 299 7.31 9.34 15.02
N GLU A 300 7.40 10.45 14.28
CA GLU A 300 6.59 11.65 14.46
C GLU A 300 5.99 12.13 13.13
N TRP A 301 4.72 12.51 13.17
CA TRP A 301 4.00 13.11 12.04
C TRP A 301 3.66 14.56 12.36
N VAL A 302 3.98 15.47 11.44
CA VAL A 302 3.73 16.90 11.56
C VAL A 302 3.02 17.43 10.32
N HIS A 303 2.35 18.57 10.42
CA HIS A 303 1.79 19.24 9.25
C HIS A 303 2.90 19.83 8.36
N LEU A 304 2.67 19.84 7.04
CA LEU A 304 3.59 20.45 6.10
C LEU A 304 3.53 21.97 6.23
N ARG A 305 4.71 22.60 6.32
CA ARG A 305 4.81 24.05 6.48
C ARG A 305 4.31 24.76 5.23
N LYS A 306 3.45 25.77 5.42
CA LYS A 306 3.04 26.64 4.30
C LYS A 306 4.26 27.38 3.73
N PRO A 307 4.31 27.64 2.41
CA PRO A 307 5.30 28.55 1.83
C PRO A 307 5.21 29.95 2.45
N GLU A 308 6.35 30.62 2.64
CA GLU A 308 6.44 31.94 3.30
C GLU A 308 5.49 32.97 2.66
N ASN A 309 5.46 33.02 1.33
CA ASN A 309 4.68 33.98 0.55
C ASN A 309 3.26 33.51 0.21
N ALA A 310 2.84 32.33 0.66
CA ALA A 310 1.51 31.80 0.39
C ALA A 310 0.47 32.37 1.36
N LYS A 311 -0.68 32.73 0.81
CA LYS A 311 -1.88 33.12 1.56
C LYS A 311 -2.73 31.90 1.82
N CYS A 312 -3.32 31.83 3.01
CA CYS A 312 -4.29 30.81 3.35
C CYS A 312 -5.58 30.99 2.53
N ASP A 313 -6.12 29.88 2.03
CA ASP A 313 -7.35 29.85 1.26
C ASP A 313 -8.61 29.93 2.15
N SER A 314 -9.78 29.73 1.57
CA SER A 314 -11.06 29.81 2.29
C SER A 314 -11.32 28.65 3.25
N THR A 315 -10.52 27.58 3.22
CA THR A 315 -10.63 26.49 4.20
C THR A 315 -10.09 26.92 5.56
N ALA A 316 -9.15 27.88 5.59
CA ALA A 316 -8.49 28.31 6.80
C ALA A 316 -9.39 29.22 7.66
N LYS A 317 -9.48 28.88 8.95
CA LYS A 317 -10.18 29.72 9.96
C LYS A 317 -9.41 31.01 10.22
N ASN A 318 -8.08 30.94 10.22
CA ASN A 318 -7.18 32.08 10.33
C ASN A 318 -6.50 32.34 8.99
N LYS A 319 -6.48 33.61 8.54
CA LYS A 319 -5.86 33.98 7.26
C LYS A 319 -4.33 33.94 7.27
N GLU A 320 -3.72 33.89 8.44
CA GLU A 320 -2.26 33.93 8.61
C GLU A 320 -1.66 32.60 9.06
N GLU A 321 -2.46 31.73 9.68
CA GLU A 321 -2.05 30.44 10.24
C GLU A 321 -2.75 29.31 9.49
N CYS A 322 -1.99 28.59 8.67
CA CYS A 322 -2.46 27.46 7.88
C CYS A 322 -1.27 26.60 7.43
N ASN A 323 -1.54 25.46 6.81
CA ASN A 323 -0.54 24.50 6.35
C ASN A 323 -0.63 24.26 4.85
N LEU A 324 0.39 23.58 4.30
CA LEU A 324 0.31 23.05 2.94
C LEU A 324 -0.36 21.67 2.99
N HIS A 325 -1.27 21.43 2.06
CA HIS A 325 -1.91 20.13 1.86
C HIS A 325 -1.67 19.64 0.43
N ILE A 326 -1.46 18.34 0.30
CA ILE A 326 -0.97 17.67 -0.89
C ILE A 326 -2.11 16.89 -1.53
N HIS A 327 -2.29 17.08 -2.83
CA HIS A 327 -3.22 16.28 -3.62
C HIS A 327 -2.50 15.04 -4.16
N ALA A 328 -2.98 13.84 -3.79
CA ALA A 328 -2.49 12.56 -4.29
C ALA A 328 -3.66 11.69 -4.81
N SER A 329 -3.57 10.36 -4.66
CA SER A 329 -4.48 9.37 -5.25
C SER A 329 -5.95 9.63 -4.89
N TYR A 330 -6.25 9.95 -3.64
CA TYR A 330 -7.62 10.24 -3.20
C TYR A 330 -8.20 11.45 -3.96
N SER A 331 -7.43 12.53 -4.10
CA SER A 331 -7.90 13.72 -4.82
C SER A 331 -8.17 13.43 -6.31
N ILE A 332 -7.34 12.57 -6.92
CA ILE A 332 -7.49 12.13 -8.31
C ILE A 332 -8.75 11.25 -8.45
N SER A 333 -8.99 10.33 -7.51
CA SER A 333 -10.15 9.43 -7.53
C SER A 333 -11.47 10.20 -7.37
N GLN A 334 -11.46 11.29 -6.58
CA GLN A 334 -12.56 12.24 -6.44
C GLN A 334 -12.77 13.15 -7.67
N LYS A 335 -12.01 12.95 -8.76
CA LYS A 335 -12.10 13.71 -10.02
C LYS A 335 -11.83 15.20 -9.84
N LEU A 336 -11.03 15.58 -8.85
CA LEU A 336 -10.49 16.95 -8.78
C LEU A 336 -9.56 17.19 -9.96
N ASN A 337 -9.29 18.47 -10.26
CA ASN A 337 -8.41 18.85 -11.39
C ASN A 337 -6.93 18.65 -11.03
N VAL A 338 -6.56 17.42 -10.70
CA VAL A 338 -5.23 16.98 -10.28
C VAL A 338 -4.73 16.00 -11.35
N PRO A 339 -3.88 16.45 -12.30
CA PRO A 339 -3.44 15.60 -13.39
C PRO A 339 -2.41 14.53 -12.99
N MET A 340 -1.68 14.76 -11.90
CA MET A 340 -0.58 13.89 -11.44
C MET A 340 -0.48 13.91 -9.91
N ALA A 341 -0.16 12.74 -9.34
CA ALA A 341 0.23 12.57 -7.94
C ALA A 341 1.65 13.10 -7.68
N PRO A 342 2.09 13.22 -6.41
CA PRO A 342 3.43 13.72 -6.08
C PRO A 342 4.54 12.94 -6.80
N LEU A 343 5.52 13.67 -7.36
CA LEU A 343 6.69 13.11 -8.04
C LEU A 343 7.97 13.34 -7.22
N THR A 344 8.73 12.27 -7.07
CA THR A 344 10.01 12.22 -6.34
C THR A 344 10.88 11.14 -6.97
N GLU A 345 12.18 11.38 -7.06
CA GLU A 345 13.13 10.47 -7.69
C GLU A 345 14.39 10.34 -6.81
N PRO A 346 14.92 9.13 -6.58
CA PRO A 346 16.03 8.92 -5.64
C PRO A 346 17.35 9.54 -6.10
N ASN A 347 17.52 9.76 -7.40
CA ASN A 347 18.67 10.47 -7.98
C ASN A 347 18.52 12.00 -7.95
N ALA A 348 17.32 12.54 -7.72
CA ALA A 348 17.02 13.97 -7.62
C ALA A 348 16.88 14.37 -6.14
N VAL A 349 17.99 14.32 -5.41
CA VAL A 349 18.05 14.44 -3.94
C VAL A 349 17.30 15.68 -3.41
N GLY A 350 16.35 15.45 -2.50
CA GLY A 350 15.54 16.49 -1.85
C GLY A 350 14.37 17.04 -2.69
N ILE A 351 14.29 16.72 -3.98
CA ILE A 351 13.25 17.27 -4.86
C ILE A 351 11.93 16.52 -4.67
N ILE A 352 10.86 17.26 -4.41
CA ILE A 352 9.46 16.78 -4.40
C ILE A 352 8.63 17.77 -5.20
N ILE A 353 7.86 17.32 -6.18
CA ILE A 353 6.93 18.16 -6.95
C ILE A 353 5.53 17.63 -6.72
N SER A 354 4.60 18.50 -6.34
CA SER A 354 3.23 18.08 -6.08
C SER A 354 2.20 19.18 -6.35
N HIS A 355 0.99 18.77 -6.70
CA HIS A 355 -0.19 19.63 -6.58
C HIS A 355 -0.55 19.82 -5.11
N GLY A 356 -0.98 21.02 -4.73
CA GLY A 356 -1.35 21.32 -3.36
C GLY A 356 -2.28 22.51 -3.19
N SER A 357 -2.77 22.67 -1.97
CA SER A 357 -3.56 23.82 -1.51
C SER A 357 -3.04 24.30 -0.15
N VAL A 358 -3.12 25.60 0.12
CA VAL A 358 -2.63 26.20 1.37
C VAL A 358 -3.82 26.64 2.21
N GLY A 359 -4.07 25.97 3.34
CA GLY A 359 -5.32 26.07 4.09
C GLY A 359 -5.30 25.27 5.39
N ASP A 360 -6.48 25.03 5.97
CA ASP A 360 -6.64 24.12 7.14
C ASP A 360 -6.92 22.67 6.69
N ALA A 361 -7.25 22.46 5.41
CA ALA A 361 -7.52 21.16 4.80
C ALA A 361 -7.27 21.15 3.28
N ILE A 362 -7.31 19.96 2.66
CA ILE A 362 -7.30 19.81 1.21
C ILE A 362 -8.50 20.57 0.61
N SER A 363 -8.20 21.45 -0.35
CA SER A 363 -9.17 22.31 -1.01
C SER A 363 -9.75 21.64 -2.26
N ILE A 364 -11.02 21.91 -2.60
CA ILE A 364 -11.62 21.46 -3.87
C ILE A 364 -11.34 22.40 -5.05
N THR A 365 -10.64 23.50 -4.79
CA THR A 365 -10.28 24.49 -5.83
C THR A 365 -9.18 23.95 -6.74
N ASN A 366 -8.96 24.59 -7.90
CA ASN A 366 -7.87 24.19 -8.78
C ASN A 366 -6.53 24.35 -8.04
N PRO A 367 -5.73 23.28 -7.93
CA PRO A 367 -4.48 23.34 -7.19
C PRO A 367 -3.39 24.05 -8.00
N ASP A 368 -2.47 24.68 -7.27
CA ASP A 368 -1.19 25.13 -7.80
C ASP A 368 -0.16 23.99 -7.65
N VAL A 369 0.99 24.11 -8.34
CA VAL A 369 2.12 23.19 -8.16
C VAL A 369 3.11 23.77 -7.17
N TYR A 370 3.50 22.96 -6.20
CA TYR A 370 4.49 23.24 -5.19
C TYR A 370 5.70 22.34 -5.36
N ILE A 371 6.87 22.88 -5.03
CA ILE A 371 8.13 22.15 -5.03
C ILE A 371 8.84 22.33 -3.70
N SER A 372 9.42 21.24 -3.21
CA SER A 372 10.41 21.22 -2.14
C SER A 372 11.73 20.76 -2.72
N ASP A 373 12.83 21.37 -2.30
CA ASP A 373 14.19 20.98 -2.65
C ASP A 373 14.96 20.40 -1.44
N ASP A 374 14.33 20.28 -0.28
CA ASP A 374 14.94 19.79 0.96
C ASP A 374 14.22 18.56 1.53
N GLY A 375 13.41 17.89 0.72
CA GLY A 375 12.67 16.69 1.10
C GLY A 375 11.43 16.98 1.94
N GLY A 376 10.84 18.17 1.82
CA GLY A 376 9.52 18.49 2.37
C GLY A 376 9.55 19.34 3.64
N TYR A 377 10.72 19.80 4.09
CA TYR A 377 10.83 20.72 5.22
C TYR A 377 10.38 22.13 4.85
N THR A 378 10.74 22.58 3.65
CA THR A 378 10.31 23.85 3.08
C THR A 378 9.70 23.64 1.70
N TRP A 379 8.74 24.51 1.37
CA TRP A 379 7.99 24.44 0.13
C TRP A 379 7.90 25.81 -0.51
N SER A 380 7.87 25.82 -1.84
CA SER A 380 7.63 27.01 -2.64
C SER A 380 6.60 26.72 -3.72
N ARG A 381 5.74 27.70 -4.03
CA ARG A 381 4.85 27.60 -5.18
C ARG A 381 5.66 27.80 -6.46
N THR A 382 5.72 26.78 -7.32
CA THR A 382 6.57 26.79 -8.51
C THR A 382 5.79 27.14 -9.78
N LEU A 383 4.53 26.69 -9.91
CA LEU A 383 3.66 27.01 -11.05
C LEU A 383 2.24 27.29 -10.55
N GLU A 384 1.56 28.24 -11.21
CA GLU A 384 0.16 28.57 -10.94
C GLU A 384 -0.76 27.71 -11.81
N GLY A 385 -1.74 27.06 -11.19
CA GLY A 385 -2.64 26.10 -11.82
C GLY A 385 -2.03 24.69 -12.01
N PRO A 386 -2.87 23.72 -12.38
CA PRO A 386 -2.46 22.32 -12.50
C PRO A 386 -1.56 22.10 -13.73
N HIS A 387 -0.54 21.26 -13.57
CA HIS A 387 0.42 20.92 -14.63
C HIS A 387 0.80 19.45 -14.56
N HIS A 388 1.07 18.86 -15.72
CA HIS A 388 1.87 17.63 -15.79
C HIS A 388 3.35 17.98 -15.64
N TYR A 389 4.11 17.22 -14.88
CA TYR A 389 5.55 17.47 -14.67
C TYR A 389 6.39 16.19 -14.74
N THR A 390 7.66 16.34 -15.07
CA THR A 390 8.64 15.24 -15.05
C THR A 390 10.03 15.77 -14.69
N ILE A 391 10.82 14.92 -14.03
CA ILE A 391 12.22 15.20 -13.67
C ILE A 391 13.12 14.51 -14.70
N LEU A 392 14.11 15.24 -15.19
CA LEU A 392 15.11 14.78 -16.14
C LEU A 392 16.51 15.01 -15.58
N ASP A 393 17.50 14.28 -16.11
CA ASP A 393 18.92 14.38 -15.76
C ASP A 393 19.20 14.47 -14.24
N SER A 394 18.54 13.62 -13.45
CA SER A 394 18.67 13.53 -11.99
C SER A 394 18.39 14.85 -11.25
N GLY A 395 17.42 15.64 -11.74
CA GLY A 395 17.09 16.96 -11.19
C GLY A 395 17.76 18.13 -11.91
N GLY A 396 18.60 17.86 -12.91
CA GLY A 396 19.22 18.91 -13.73
C GLY A 396 18.21 19.70 -14.58
N ILE A 397 17.09 19.06 -14.95
CA ILE A 397 15.98 19.72 -15.65
C ILE A 397 14.65 19.25 -15.06
N ILE A 398 13.75 20.20 -14.82
CA ILE A 398 12.34 19.93 -14.52
C ILE A 398 11.52 20.45 -15.69
N VAL A 399 10.58 19.64 -16.17
CA VAL A 399 9.70 19.98 -17.28
C VAL A 399 8.26 19.99 -16.82
N ALA A 400 7.46 20.92 -17.33
CA ALA A 400 6.04 20.99 -17.06
C ALA A 400 5.19 21.35 -18.30
N VAL A 401 3.98 20.81 -18.37
CA VAL A 401 2.96 21.15 -19.38
C VAL A 401 1.67 21.48 -18.64
N GLU A 402 1.09 22.64 -18.95
CA GLU A 402 -0.12 23.13 -18.30
C GLU A 402 -1.34 22.26 -18.61
N GLN A 403 -2.14 21.95 -17.58
CA GLN A 403 -3.34 21.13 -17.72
C GLN A 403 -4.47 21.95 -18.35
N THR A 404 -4.47 21.98 -19.68
CA THR A 404 -5.49 22.61 -20.52
C THR A 404 -5.92 21.65 -21.63
N PRO A 405 -7.13 21.81 -22.20
CA PRO A 405 -7.60 20.92 -23.26
C PRO A 405 -6.67 20.86 -24.47
N VAL A 406 -5.99 21.97 -24.79
CA VAL A 406 -5.10 22.06 -25.94
C VAL A 406 -3.81 22.77 -25.58
N VAL A 407 -2.68 22.19 -25.99
CA VAL A 407 -1.34 22.70 -25.65
C VAL A 407 -0.47 22.81 -26.90
N LYS A 408 0.47 23.76 -26.86
CA LYS A 408 1.52 23.96 -27.89
C LYS A 408 2.85 24.39 -27.30
N GLU A 409 2.90 24.54 -25.98
CA GLU A 409 4.02 25.07 -25.23
C GLU A 409 4.38 24.12 -24.10
N ILE A 410 5.67 24.02 -23.81
CA ILE A 410 6.23 23.31 -22.68
C ILE A 410 7.05 24.29 -21.84
N LYS A 411 6.99 24.15 -20.52
CA LYS A 411 7.78 24.92 -19.56
C LYS A 411 8.95 24.05 -19.08
N PHE A 412 10.14 24.63 -18.90
CA PHE A 412 11.28 23.93 -18.32
C PHE A 412 12.05 24.83 -17.35
N SER A 413 12.70 24.21 -16.37
CA SER A 413 13.56 24.84 -15.37
C SER A 413 14.86 24.05 -15.26
N THR A 414 15.98 24.76 -15.08
CA THR A 414 17.32 24.17 -14.86
C THR A 414 17.87 24.50 -13.46
N ASP A 415 17.03 25.01 -12.57
CA ASP A 415 17.39 25.54 -11.26
C ASP A 415 16.45 25.04 -10.16
N GLU A 416 16.04 23.77 -10.28
CA GLU A 416 15.13 23.09 -9.35
C GLU A 416 13.78 23.82 -9.18
N GLY A 417 13.20 24.32 -10.28
CA GLY A 417 11.86 24.90 -10.32
C GLY A 417 11.75 26.34 -9.79
N GLN A 418 12.87 27.06 -9.65
CA GLN A 418 12.86 28.47 -9.23
C GLN A 418 12.52 29.41 -10.38
N CYS A 419 13.14 29.20 -11.55
CA CYS A 419 12.88 29.96 -12.76
C CYS A 419 12.35 29.02 -13.85
N TRP A 420 11.32 29.49 -14.57
CA TRP A 420 10.71 28.75 -15.67
C TRP A 420 10.87 29.46 -17.00
N HIS A 421 11.15 28.68 -18.03
CA HIS A 421 11.26 29.10 -19.42
C HIS A 421 10.25 28.38 -20.28
N SER A 422 9.66 29.10 -21.22
CA SER A 422 8.62 28.61 -22.11
C SER A 422 9.17 28.30 -23.50
N TYR A 423 8.83 27.14 -24.06
CA TYR A 423 9.19 26.73 -25.42
C TYR A 423 7.97 26.27 -26.20
N VAL A 424 7.75 26.88 -27.38
CA VAL A 424 6.66 26.52 -28.29
C VAL A 424 7.10 25.36 -29.17
N PHE A 425 6.64 24.15 -28.87
CA PHE A 425 7.08 22.93 -29.57
C PHE A 425 6.28 22.63 -30.85
N SER A 426 5.08 23.21 -30.99
CA SER A 426 4.23 23.03 -32.18
C SER A 426 3.59 24.34 -32.63
N LYS A 427 3.41 24.50 -33.94
CA LYS A 427 2.66 25.62 -34.52
C LYS A 427 1.15 25.47 -34.30
N GLU A 428 0.66 24.24 -34.39
CA GLU A 428 -0.74 23.89 -34.19
C GLU A 428 -0.91 23.22 -32.83
N PRO A 429 -1.87 23.67 -32.00
CA PRO A 429 -2.08 23.06 -30.70
C PRO A 429 -2.63 21.64 -30.84
N ILE A 430 -2.28 20.79 -29.89
CA ILE A 430 -2.74 19.40 -29.80
C ILE A 430 -3.60 19.21 -28.56
N PHE A 431 -4.55 18.28 -28.61
CA PHE A 431 -5.25 17.83 -27.42
C PHE A 431 -4.30 17.01 -26.57
N PHE A 432 -3.92 17.55 -25.41
CA PHE A 432 -2.93 16.94 -24.54
C PHE A 432 -3.47 15.68 -23.87
N THR A 433 -2.62 14.67 -23.70
CA THR A 433 -2.99 13.43 -23.00
C THR A 433 -1.98 13.02 -21.93
N GLY A 434 -0.68 13.28 -22.12
CA GLY A 434 0.33 12.92 -21.13
C GLY A 434 1.76 13.20 -21.54
N LEU A 435 2.66 13.06 -20.57
CA LEU A 435 4.12 13.08 -20.76
C LEU A 435 4.68 11.66 -20.65
N ALA A 436 5.71 11.36 -21.43
CA ALA A 436 6.48 10.13 -21.32
C ALA A 436 7.98 10.44 -21.30
N SER A 437 8.69 9.91 -20.31
CA SER A 437 10.15 9.97 -20.17
C SER A 437 10.70 8.59 -19.82
N GLU A 438 12.02 8.40 -19.98
CA GLU A 438 12.68 7.16 -19.56
C GLU A 438 12.60 7.02 -18.03
N PRO A 439 12.11 5.88 -17.50
CA PRO A 439 12.06 5.65 -16.06
C PRO A 439 13.43 5.83 -15.37
N GLY A 440 13.42 6.32 -14.14
CA GLY A 440 14.61 6.62 -13.34
C GLY A 440 15.20 8.02 -13.58
N ALA A 441 14.51 8.88 -14.32
CA ALA A 441 14.80 10.31 -14.44
C ALA A 441 16.25 10.67 -14.85
N LYS A 442 16.94 9.81 -15.60
CA LYS A 442 18.32 10.01 -16.07
C LYS A 442 18.43 10.54 -17.51
N SER A 443 17.36 10.40 -18.29
CA SER A 443 17.31 10.89 -19.66
C SER A 443 17.18 12.41 -19.70
N MET A 444 17.54 12.99 -20.84
CA MET A 444 17.24 14.38 -21.21
C MET A 444 16.10 14.47 -22.23
N ASN A 445 15.43 13.35 -22.51
CA ASN A 445 14.37 13.26 -23.50
C ASN A 445 13.01 13.18 -22.82
N VAL A 446 12.06 13.98 -23.32
CA VAL A 446 10.66 13.94 -22.91
C VAL A 446 9.78 13.94 -24.15
N SER A 447 8.75 13.10 -24.14
CA SER A 447 7.76 12.99 -25.21
C SER A 447 6.41 13.50 -24.75
N ILE A 448 5.86 14.47 -25.47
CA ILE A 448 4.54 15.06 -25.25
C ILE A 448 3.56 14.29 -26.13
N TRP A 449 2.58 13.62 -25.52
CA TRP A 449 1.57 12.85 -26.23
C TRP A 449 0.24 13.59 -26.30
N GLY A 450 -0.38 13.53 -27.47
CA GLY A 450 -1.70 14.05 -27.70
C GLY A 450 -2.28 13.60 -29.03
N PHE A 451 -3.39 14.23 -29.42
CA PHE A 451 -3.98 14.00 -30.72
C PHE A 451 -4.43 15.32 -31.35
N GLN A 452 -4.49 15.33 -32.68
CA GLN A 452 -5.22 16.33 -33.43
C GLN A 452 -6.59 15.78 -33.81
N GLU A 453 -7.63 16.55 -33.52
CA GLU A 453 -8.99 16.21 -33.93
C GLU A 453 -9.30 16.91 -35.26
N SER A 454 -9.48 16.11 -36.31
CA SER A 454 -10.02 16.56 -37.59
C SER A 454 -11.45 16.02 -37.74
N PHE A 455 -12.26 16.66 -38.59
CA PHE A 455 -13.66 16.27 -38.83
C PHE A 455 -13.83 14.78 -39.21
N LEU A 456 -12.79 14.15 -39.76
CA LEU A 456 -12.83 12.78 -40.27
C LEU A 456 -12.07 11.75 -39.41
N SER A 457 -11.16 12.16 -38.53
CA SER A 457 -10.32 11.23 -37.75
C SER A 457 -9.58 11.90 -36.59
N ARG A 458 -9.31 11.13 -35.54
CA ARG A 458 -8.35 11.47 -34.48
C ARG A 458 -6.98 10.89 -34.85
N GLN A 459 -5.98 11.75 -34.99
CA GLN A 459 -4.61 11.33 -35.29
C GLN A 459 -3.74 11.57 -34.05
N TRP A 460 -3.16 10.50 -33.52
CA TRP A 460 -2.21 10.56 -32.40
C TRP A 460 -0.88 11.14 -32.88
N ILE A 461 -0.31 12.03 -32.08
CA ILE A 461 0.96 12.70 -32.35
C ILE A 461 1.80 12.69 -31.07
N SER A 462 3.10 12.46 -31.23
CA SER A 462 4.08 12.61 -30.15
C SER A 462 5.14 13.63 -30.57
N TYR A 463 5.43 14.58 -29.69
CA TYR A 463 6.55 15.52 -29.85
C TYR A 463 7.63 15.19 -28.82
N THR A 464 8.75 14.64 -29.26
CA THR A 464 9.90 14.37 -28.38
C THR A 464 10.90 15.51 -28.43
N ILE A 465 11.20 16.07 -27.27
CA ILE A 465 12.19 17.13 -27.06
C ILE A 465 13.40 16.53 -26.38
N ASP A 466 14.58 16.84 -26.91
CA ASP A 466 15.89 16.45 -26.38
C ASP A 466 16.60 17.70 -25.88
N PHE A 467 16.90 17.74 -24.59
CA PHE A 467 17.54 18.89 -23.94
C PHE A 467 19.07 18.87 -24.01
N GLN A 468 19.68 17.93 -24.74
CA GLN A 468 21.14 17.83 -24.88
C GLN A 468 21.81 19.13 -25.35
N ASP A 469 21.18 19.84 -26.29
CA ASP A 469 21.73 21.09 -26.83
C ASP A 469 21.56 22.28 -25.87
N LEU A 470 20.61 22.21 -24.93
CA LEU A 470 20.43 23.23 -23.88
C LEU A 470 21.54 23.14 -22.84
N LEU A 471 21.83 21.91 -22.36
CA LEU A 471 22.89 21.64 -21.40
C LEU A 471 24.13 21.06 -22.10
N SER A 472 24.83 21.93 -22.84
CA SER A 472 25.95 21.54 -23.71
C SER A 472 27.24 21.12 -23.00
N ARG A 473 27.37 21.37 -21.69
CA ARG A 473 28.54 20.98 -20.89
C ARG A 473 28.16 19.97 -19.80
N ASP A 474 29.06 19.04 -19.53
CA ASP A 474 28.96 18.15 -18.37
C ASP A 474 29.29 18.93 -17.08
N CYS A 475 28.71 18.50 -15.96
CA CYS A 475 28.97 19.09 -14.66
C CYS A 475 30.35 18.71 -14.12
N GLU A 476 31.05 19.68 -13.55
CA GLU A 476 32.35 19.52 -12.89
C GLU A 476 32.20 19.65 -11.36
N GLU A 477 33.25 19.35 -10.60
CA GLU A 477 33.29 19.49 -9.14
C GLU A 477 32.79 20.84 -8.62
N LYS A 478 33.09 21.94 -9.32
CA LYS A 478 32.70 23.31 -8.94
C LYS A 478 31.19 23.54 -9.00
N ASP A 479 30.49 22.79 -9.85
CA ASP A 479 29.05 22.91 -10.06
C ASP A 479 28.25 22.28 -8.93
N TYR A 480 28.90 21.53 -8.05
CA TYR A 480 28.26 20.92 -6.89
C TYR A 480 28.53 21.68 -5.59
N THR A 481 27.63 21.50 -4.63
CA THR A 481 27.75 21.97 -3.26
C THR A 481 27.47 20.85 -2.28
N LYS A 482 28.06 20.96 -1.09
CA LYS A 482 27.72 20.09 0.04
C LYS A 482 26.39 20.56 0.64
N TRP A 483 25.53 19.62 0.97
CA TRP A 483 24.24 19.84 1.59
C TRP A 483 23.99 18.79 2.67
N LEU A 484 23.77 19.22 3.90
CA LEU A 484 23.45 18.34 5.02
C LEU A 484 21.94 18.07 5.01
N ALA A 485 21.55 16.81 4.82
CA ALA A 485 20.15 16.39 4.89
C ALA A 485 19.58 16.57 6.31
N HIS A 486 18.28 16.85 6.40
CA HIS A 486 17.53 17.04 7.65
C HIS A 486 18.12 18.13 8.58
N SER A 487 18.87 19.09 8.03
CA SER A 487 19.42 20.20 8.79
C SER A 487 18.32 21.20 9.13
N SER A 488 18.14 21.47 10.42
CA SER A 488 17.20 22.45 10.97
C SER A 488 17.90 23.52 11.79
N ASN A 489 19.02 23.18 12.44
CA ASN A 489 19.82 24.11 13.23
C ASN A 489 21.31 23.76 13.14
N PRO A 490 22.08 24.41 12.25
CA PRO A 490 23.49 24.10 12.03
C PRO A 490 24.39 24.22 13.28
N ASN A 491 23.94 24.93 14.32
CA ASN A 491 24.69 25.09 15.57
C ASN A 491 24.55 23.88 16.52
N ASN A 492 23.58 22.99 16.27
CA ASN A 492 23.35 21.82 17.12
C ASN A 492 24.23 20.64 16.66
N PRO A 493 25.05 20.03 17.54
CA PRO A 493 25.81 18.83 17.22
C PRO A 493 24.96 17.64 16.75
N THR A 494 23.68 17.56 17.12
CA THR A 494 22.75 16.50 16.66
C THR A 494 21.98 16.89 15.39
N ASP A 495 22.26 18.04 14.79
CA ASP A 495 21.56 18.49 13.57
C ASP A 495 21.74 17.51 12.41
N GLY A 496 20.65 17.19 11.71
CA GLY A 496 20.63 16.20 10.64
C GLY A 496 20.76 14.73 11.09
N CYS A 497 20.77 14.44 12.40
CA CYS A 497 20.73 13.06 12.88
C CYS A 497 19.30 12.51 12.75
N ILE A 498 19.09 11.60 11.82
CA ILE A 498 17.84 10.85 11.65
C ILE A 498 18.18 9.37 11.67
N LEU A 499 17.49 8.56 12.47
CA LEU A 499 17.79 7.13 12.65
C LEU A 499 19.28 6.86 12.94
N GLY A 500 19.86 7.67 13.83
CA GLY A 500 21.21 7.47 14.33
C GLY A 500 22.38 7.86 13.42
N TYR A 501 22.17 8.50 12.26
CA TYR A 501 23.26 9.06 11.46
C TYR A 501 22.83 10.25 10.59
N LYS A 502 23.82 11.05 10.17
CA LYS A 502 23.67 12.17 9.25
C LYS A 502 24.11 11.78 7.85
N GLU A 503 23.59 12.44 6.83
CA GLU A 503 24.05 12.29 5.45
C GLU A 503 24.37 13.66 4.85
N GLU A 504 25.65 13.88 4.49
CA GLU A 504 26.06 15.03 3.70
C GLU A 504 26.07 14.63 2.22
N TYR A 505 25.18 15.22 1.43
CA TYR A 505 25.07 15.00 0.00
C TYR A 505 25.91 16.02 -0.78
N ARG A 506 26.38 15.59 -1.94
CA ARG A 506 26.87 16.48 -2.98
C ARG A 506 25.75 16.73 -3.99
N ARG A 507 25.21 17.94 -4.01
CA ARG A 507 24.08 18.35 -4.86
C ARG A 507 24.49 19.37 -5.90
N LEU A 508 23.82 19.34 -7.05
CA LEU A 508 24.03 20.34 -8.10
C LEU A 508 23.61 21.72 -7.57
N ARG A 509 24.42 22.75 -7.83
CA ARG A 509 24.05 24.12 -7.48
C ARG A 509 22.92 24.57 -8.41
N LYS A 510 21.88 25.20 -7.86
CA LYS A 510 20.79 25.80 -8.64
C LYS A 510 21.26 26.78 -9.72
N SER A 511 22.38 27.47 -9.50
CA SER A 511 22.98 28.39 -10.48
C SER A 511 23.79 27.72 -11.59
N SER A 512 24.01 26.41 -11.51
CA SER A 512 24.86 25.66 -12.45
C SER A 512 24.01 24.92 -13.47
N ALA A 513 23.84 25.52 -14.66
CA ALA A 513 23.26 24.83 -15.81
C ALA A 513 24.33 23.96 -16.49
N CYS A 514 24.32 22.66 -16.18
CA CYS A 514 25.15 21.63 -16.78
C CYS A 514 24.46 20.27 -16.68
N LYS A 515 24.96 19.30 -17.45
CA LYS A 515 24.46 17.94 -17.47
C LYS A 515 25.12 17.09 -16.38
N ASN A 516 24.32 16.50 -15.49
CA ASN A 516 24.78 15.51 -14.53
C ASN A 516 25.26 14.24 -15.26
N GLY A 517 24.49 13.80 -16.25
CA GLY A 517 24.80 12.65 -17.08
C GLY A 517 24.20 11.34 -16.57
N ARG A 518 24.14 10.34 -17.46
CA ARG A 518 23.50 9.05 -17.19
C ARG A 518 24.20 8.22 -16.11
N ASP A 519 25.52 8.37 -16.06
CA ASP A 519 26.39 7.70 -15.09
C ASP A 519 26.49 8.48 -13.78
N TYR A 520 25.68 9.53 -13.60
CA TYR A 520 25.59 10.24 -12.33
C TYR A 520 25.16 9.29 -11.22
N ILE A 521 25.94 9.33 -10.14
CA ILE A 521 25.70 8.58 -8.92
C ILE A 521 25.66 9.59 -7.79
N VAL A 522 24.58 9.55 -7.01
CA VAL A 522 24.42 10.37 -5.82
C VAL A 522 25.57 10.10 -4.85
N THR A 523 26.40 11.10 -4.63
CA THR A 523 27.52 11.01 -3.68
C THR A 523 27.07 11.53 -2.33
N LYS A 524 27.17 10.68 -1.30
CA LYS A 524 26.83 11.02 0.08
C LYS A 524 27.85 10.49 1.07
N GLN A 525 28.06 11.23 2.16
CA GLN A 525 28.95 10.86 3.25
C GLN A 525 28.16 10.69 4.55
N PRO A 526 28.04 9.46 5.08
CA PRO A 526 27.35 9.23 6.34
C PRO A 526 28.24 9.61 7.54
N SER A 527 27.65 10.21 8.56
CA SER A 527 28.29 10.47 9.86
C SER A 527 27.43 9.90 10.98
N VAL A 528 27.94 8.89 11.68
CA VAL A 528 27.22 8.21 12.75
C VAL A 528 27.02 9.14 13.96
N CYS A 529 25.80 9.15 14.49
CA CYS A 529 25.43 9.91 15.68
C CYS A 529 25.54 9.07 16.95
N ILE A 530 25.60 9.76 18.09
CA ILE A 530 25.54 9.15 19.42
C ILE A 530 24.08 8.82 19.74
N CYS A 531 23.80 7.63 20.27
CA CYS A 531 22.43 7.24 20.61
C CYS A 531 21.83 8.10 21.72
N THR A 532 20.60 8.53 21.51
CA THR A 532 19.70 9.20 22.44
C THR A 532 18.56 8.27 22.85
N LEU A 533 17.54 8.74 23.59
CA LEU A 533 16.35 7.91 23.84
C LEU A 533 15.41 7.89 22.62
N ASP A 534 15.52 8.87 21.74
CA ASP A 534 14.63 9.00 20.58
C ASP A 534 14.97 7.95 19.50
N ASP A 535 16.21 7.43 19.50
CA ASP A 535 16.67 6.32 18.65
C ASP A 535 16.14 4.92 19.10
N PHE A 536 15.23 4.88 20.08
CA PHE A 536 14.60 3.66 20.60
C PHE A 536 13.08 3.77 20.54
N LEU A 537 12.39 2.66 20.31
CA LEU A 537 10.93 2.51 20.48
C LEU A 537 10.63 1.87 21.83
N CYS A 538 9.40 2.06 22.31
CA CYS A 538 8.92 1.25 23.42
C CYS A 538 8.66 -0.17 22.95
N ASP A 539 9.19 -1.11 23.73
CA ASP A 539 8.97 -2.53 23.49
C ASP A 539 7.61 -2.97 24.05
N PHE A 540 7.20 -4.21 23.76
CA PHE A 540 5.89 -4.75 24.13
C PHE A 540 5.56 -4.48 25.61
N GLY A 541 4.35 -3.99 25.88
CA GLY A 541 3.87 -3.67 27.23
C GLY A 541 4.45 -2.39 27.84
N TYR A 542 5.14 -1.56 27.05
CA TYR A 542 5.59 -0.22 27.44
C TYR A 542 5.03 0.84 26.49
N PHE A 543 4.90 2.07 26.97
CA PHE A 543 4.45 3.21 26.17
C PHE A 543 5.18 4.49 26.60
N ARG A 544 5.17 5.53 25.75
CA ARG A 544 5.62 6.87 26.11
C ARG A 544 4.43 7.72 26.54
N PRO A 545 4.42 8.25 27.77
CA PRO A 545 3.47 9.29 28.15
C PRO A 545 3.73 10.56 27.34
N GLU A 546 2.68 11.38 27.15
CA GLU A 546 2.82 12.69 26.51
C GLU A 546 3.92 13.53 27.19
N ASN A 547 4.78 14.16 26.37
CA ASN A 547 5.91 14.98 26.80
C ASN A 547 7.02 14.24 27.59
N GLN A 548 7.09 12.91 27.51
CA GLN A 548 8.17 12.12 28.10
C GLN A 548 8.86 11.24 27.05
N SER A 549 10.19 11.29 26.99
CA SER A 549 11.00 10.42 26.12
C SER A 549 11.24 9.02 26.72
N GLU A 550 10.84 8.79 27.98
CA GLU A 550 11.04 7.50 28.65
C GLU A 550 9.85 6.54 28.45
N CYS A 551 10.16 5.31 28.08
CA CYS A 551 9.21 4.22 28.02
C CYS A 551 8.88 3.72 29.44
N VAL A 552 7.61 3.85 29.81
CA VAL A 552 7.06 3.38 31.08
C VAL A 552 6.19 2.14 30.86
N GLU A 553 6.17 1.25 31.83
CA GLU A 553 5.39 0.02 31.75
C GLU A 553 3.90 0.34 31.74
N GLN A 554 3.14 -0.29 30.85
CA GLN A 554 1.69 -0.16 30.82
C GLN A 554 1.08 -0.68 32.13
N PRO A 555 0.17 0.09 32.78
CA PRO A 555 -0.50 -0.37 33.99
C PRO A 555 -1.27 -1.69 33.78
N GLU A 556 -1.96 -1.79 32.64
CA GLU A 556 -2.78 -2.94 32.27
C GLU A 556 -2.71 -3.18 30.76
N LEU A 557 -2.53 -4.44 30.36
CA LEU A 557 -2.58 -4.88 28.96
C LEU A 557 -4.04 -5.10 28.57
N LYS A 558 -4.52 -4.47 27.49
CA LYS A 558 -5.92 -4.55 27.02
C LYS A 558 -5.97 -4.85 25.52
N GLY A 559 -7.13 -5.35 25.07
CA GLY A 559 -7.37 -5.63 23.64
C GLY A 559 -6.29 -6.54 23.04
N HIS A 560 -5.75 -6.12 21.90
CA HIS A 560 -4.75 -6.90 21.15
C HIS A 560 -3.43 -7.10 21.92
N ASP A 561 -3.02 -6.16 22.78
CA ASP A 561 -1.83 -6.33 23.63
C ASP A 561 -2.01 -7.49 24.61
N LEU A 562 -3.21 -7.64 25.18
CA LEU A 562 -3.52 -8.77 26.06
C LEU A 562 -3.52 -10.09 25.28
N GLU A 563 -4.10 -10.11 24.08
CA GLU A 563 -4.09 -11.28 23.22
C GLU A 563 -2.66 -11.71 22.85
N PHE A 564 -1.81 -10.76 22.47
CA PHE A 564 -0.40 -11.03 22.19
C PHE A 564 0.32 -11.57 23.43
N CYS A 565 0.05 -11.05 24.63
CA CYS A 565 0.62 -11.59 25.87
C CYS A 565 0.21 -13.04 26.16
N LEU A 566 -1.04 -13.40 25.84
CA LEU A 566 -1.58 -14.74 26.11
C LEU A 566 -1.12 -15.78 25.08
N TYR A 567 -1.11 -15.41 23.79
CA TYR A 567 -0.88 -16.34 22.67
C TYR A 567 0.50 -16.21 22.02
N GLY A 568 1.25 -15.14 22.30
CA GLY A 568 2.59 -14.90 21.78
C GLY A 568 3.64 -15.87 22.34
N LYS A 569 4.77 -15.98 21.62
CA LYS A 569 5.92 -16.78 22.08
C LYS A 569 6.54 -16.11 23.31
N GLN A 570 6.91 -16.91 24.30
CA GLN A 570 7.45 -16.39 25.56
C GLN A 570 8.74 -15.57 25.38
N GLU A 571 9.54 -15.88 24.36
CA GLU A 571 10.77 -15.16 24.03
C GLU A 571 10.49 -13.70 23.66
N LEU A 572 9.37 -13.43 22.98
CA LEU A 572 8.94 -12.08 22.57
C LEU A 572 8.30 -11.28 23.73
N LEU A 573 8.00 -11.93 24.85
CA LEU A 573 7.40 -11.31 26.04
C LEU A 573 8.44 -10.98 27.11
N LYS A 574 9.72 -11.30 26.86
CA LYS A 574 10.86 -10.91 27.68
C LYS A 574 11.45 -9.63 27.12
N THR A 575 11.25 -8.54 27.85
CA THR A 575 11.58 -7.21 27.36
C THR A 575 12.40 -6.39 28.36
N SER A 576 13.26 -5.52 27.84
CA SER A 576 13.91 -4.42 28.58
C SER A 576 13.10 -3.12 28.55
N GLY A 577 11.93 -3.10 27.92
CA GLY A 577 11.04 -1.94 27.74
C GLY A 577 11.45 -0.95 26.65
N TYR A 578 12.61 -1.15 26.04
CA TYR A 578 13.11 -0.38 24.91
C TYR A 578 13.68 -1.33 23.86
N ARG A 579 13.46 -1.01 22.59
CA ARG A 579 14.09 -1.64 21.43
C ARG A 579 14.62 -0.55 20.52
N LYS A 580 15.69 -0.83 19.77
CA LYS A 580 16.23 0.16 18.84
C LYS A 580 15.26 0.35 17.66
N ILE A 581 15.11 1.56 17.12
CA ILE A 581 14.33 1.75 15.89
C ILE A 581 14.97 0.91 14.77
N PRO A 582 14.20 0.14 13.98
CA PRO A 582 14.75 -0.59 12.84
C PRO A 582 15.46 0.35 11.86
N GLY A 583 16.58 -0.09 11.29
CA GLY A 583 17.39 0.75 10.41
C GLY A 583 18.24 1.82 11.14
N ASP A 584 18.09 2.01 12.46
CA ASP A 584 18.88 2.98 13.22
C ASP A 584 20.35 2.54 13.38
N LYS A 585 21.28 3.43 13.05
CA LYS A 585 22.73 3.16 13.03
C LYS A 585 23.54 3.94 14.08
N CYS A 586 22.88 4.52 15.08
CA CYS A 586 23.57 5.22 16.17
C CYS A 586 24.55 4.30 16.92
N VAL A 587 25.65 4.87 17.43
CA VAL A 587 26.68 4.15 18.17
C VAL A 587 27.05 4.89 19.46
N GLY A 588 27.21 4.14 20.55
CA GLY A 588 27.54 4.71 21.87
C GLY A 588 26.36 5.47 22.48
N GLY A 589 26.61 6.34 23.46
CA GLY A 589 25.55 7.16 24.06
C GLY A 589 24.66 6.42 25.05
N LYS A 590 23.37 6.75 25.04
CA LYS A 590 22.38 6.10 25.89
C LYS A 590 22.12 4.68 25.38
N ASN A 591 22.21 3.72 26.30
CA ASN A 591 21.77 2.36 26.07
C ASN A 591 20.91 1.96 27.29
N PRO A 592 19.57 1.91 27.16
CA PRO A 592 18.67 1.60 28.26
C PRO A 592 18.94 0.20 28.83
N LYS A 593 19.69 0.13 29.94
CA LYS A 593 19.89 -1.13 30.69
C LYS A 593 18.71 -1.33 31.63
N ARG A 594 17.82 -2.28 31.34
CA ARG A 594 16.80 -2.77 32.28
C ARG A 594 16.92 -4.27 32.49
N LYS A 595 16.42 -4.74 33.64
CA LYS A 595 16.28 -6.16 33.94
C LYS A 595 15.21 -6.72 33.00
N GLU A 596 15.54 -7.78 32.27
CA GLU A 596 14.55 -8.50 31.45
C GLU A 596 13.35 -8.89 32.32
N THR A 597 12.19 -8.40 31.92
CA THR A 597 10.92 -8.65 32.61
C THR A 597 10.09 -9.59 31.76
N ASP A 598 9.63 -10.70 32.34
CA ASP A 598 8.74 -11.65 31.66
C ASP A 598 7.29 -11.19 31.83
N LEU A 599 6.75 -10.51 30.82
CA LEU A 599 5.39 -9.98 30.84
C LEU A 599 4.33 -11.07 30.79
N LYS A 600 4.68 -12.32 30.42
CA LYS A 600 3.73 -13.45 30.41
C LYS A 600 3.22 -13.75 31.81
N GLN A 601 4.06 -13.62 32.83
CA GLN A 601 3.64 -13.79 34.22
C GLN A 601 2.61 -12.73 34.63
N LYS A 602 2.75 -11.50 34.12
CA LYS A 602 1.82 -10.41 34.43
C LYS A 602 0.42 -10.68 33.88
N CYS A 603 0.29 -11.03 32.60
CA CYS A 603 -1.03 -11.33 32.03
C CYS A 603 -1.66 -12.62 32.57
N THR A 604 -0.86 -13.64 32.91
CA THR A 604 -1.39 -14.89 33.50
C THR A 604 -1.71 -14.78 34.99
N SER A 605 -1.07 -13.87 35.74
CA SER A 605 -1.34 -13.68 37.17
C SER A 605 -2.76 -13.20 37.47
N ASN A 606 -3.35 -12.39 36.59
CA ASN A 606 -4.75 -11.97 36.67
C ASN A 606 -5.71 -13.14 36.40
N TYR A 607 -5.35 -14.05 35.49
CA TYR A 607 -6.11 -15.28 35.23
C TYR A 607 -6.06 -16.25 36.42
N LEU A 608 -4.90 -16.44 37.04
CA LEU A 608 -4.74 -17.34 38.19
C LEU A 608 -5.48 -16.83 39.44
N ARG A 609 -5.62 -15.51 39.63
CA ARG A 609 -6.46 -14.92 40.69
C ARG A 609 -7.97 -15.20 40.51
N SER A 610 -8.41 -15.61 39.31
CA SER A 610 -9.80 -15.96 39.02
C SER A 610 -10.14 -17.45 39.21
N SER A 611 -9.18 -18.27 39.68
CA SER A 611 -9.49 -19.59 40.24
C SER A 611 -10.32 -19.42 41.51
N PRO A 612 -11.40 -20.17 41.74
CA PRO A 612 -12.32 -19.85 42.83
C PRO A 612 -11.58 -19.95 44.15
N LEU A 613 -11.61 -18.87 44.94
CA LEU A 613 -11.43 -18.99 46.38
C LEU A 613 -12.39 -20.10 46.82
N ASN A 614 -11.84 -21.18 47.39
CA ASN A 614 -12.60 -22.11 48.22
C ASN A 614 -13.13 -21.32 49.41
N THR A 615 -14.23 -20.60 49.21
CA THR A 615 -15.10 -20.13 50.27
C THR A 615 -15.88 -21.36 50.71
N SER A 616 -15.49 -21.92 51.85
CA SER A 616 -16.34 -22.86 52.59
C SER A 616 -17.59 -22.10 53.06
N SER A 617 -18.55 -21.89 52.18
CA SER A 617 -19.87 -21.39 52.56
C SER A 617 -20.70 -22.58 53.03
N ASN A 618 -20.87 -22.72 54.34
CA ASN A 618 -21.82 -23.66 54.93
C ASN A 618 -23.23 -23.36 54.38
N SER A 619 -23.69 -24.19 53.45
CA SER A 619 -24.99 -24.10 52.76
C SER A 619 -26.16 -24.69 53.55
N THR A 620 -26.00 -24.87 54.87
CA THR A 620 -27.02 -25.36 55.79
C THR A 620 -28.23 -24.43 55.97
N PRO A 621 -28.10 -23.08 56.04
CA PRO A 621 -29.26 -22.21 56.26
C PRO A 621 -30.12 -22.03 54.98
N VAL A 622 -29.52 -22.12 53.79
CA VAL A 622 -30.21 -21.97 52.51
C VAL A 622 -31.05 -23.20 52.18
N ILE A 623 -30.53 -24.40 52.45
CA ILE A 623 -31.27 -25.66 52.26
C ILE A 623 -32.48 -25.73 53.20
N LEU A 624 -32.34 -25.28 54.45
CA LEU A 624 -33.45 -25.22 55.41
C LEU A 624 -34.55 -24.23 54.96
N ALA A 625 -34.18 -23.09 54.39
CA ALA A 625 -35.14 -22.13 53.87
C ALA A 625 -35.94 -22.69 52.67
N VAL A 626 -35.28 -23.42 51.76
CA VAL A 626 -35.95 -24.06 50.61
C VAL A 626 -36.87 -25.20 51.05
N ILE A 627 -36.46 -26.01 52.03
CA ILE A 627 -37.30 -27.07 52.60
C ILE A 627 -38.53 -26.47 53.31
N ALA A 628 -38.36 -25.37 54.06
CA ALA A 628 -39.48 -24.67 54.69
C ALA A 628 -40.46 -24.12 53.64
N LEU A 629 -39.96 -23.55 52.54
CA LEU A 629 -40.80 -23.04 51.45
C LEU A 629 -41.56 -24.16 50.72
N MET A 630 -40.91 -25.31 50.52
CA MET A 630 -41.54 -26.50 49.93
C MET A 630 -42.62 -27.10 50.85
N LEU A 631 -42.41 -27.07 52.17
CA LEU A 631 -43.44 -27.53 53.13
C LEU A 631 -44.63 -26.56 53.18
N ILE A 632 -44.41 -25.25 53.13
CA ILE A 632 -45.50 -24.25 53.10
C ILE A 632 -46.31 -24.38 51.81
N THR A 633 -45.67 -24.58 50.66
CA THR A 633 -46.36 -24.77 49.38
C THR A 633 -47.10 -26.11 49.30
N ALA A 634 -46.57 -27.18 49.89
CA ALA A 634 -47.27 -28.45 50.01
C ALA A 634 -48.53 -28.35 50.89
N VAL A 635 -48.44 -27.64 52.04
CA VAL A 635 -49.60 -27.40 52.92
C VAL A 635 -50.65 -26.53 52.20
N ALA A 636 -50.25 -25.49 51.48
CA ALA A 636 -51.15 -24.68 50.66
C ALA A 636 -51.82 -25.51 49.55
N GLY A 637 -51.07 -26.40 48.89
CA GLY A 637 -51.58 -27.33 47.87
C GLY A 637 -52.65 -28.27 48.42
N VAL A 638 -52.43 -28.83 49.62
CA VAL A 638 -53.42 -29.70 50.29
C VAL A 638 -54.70 -28.93 50.66
N VAL A 639 -54.59 -27.66 51.07
CA VAL A 639 -55.76 -26.81 51.38
C VAL A 639 -56.55 -26.44 50.12
N ILE A 640 -55.88 -26.20 48.99
CA ILE A 640 -56.52 -25.88 47.70
C ILE A 640 -57.20 -27.11 47.09
N ILE A 641 -56.56 -28.29 47.16
CA ILE A 641 -57.14 -29.55 46.69
C ILE A 641 -58.37 -29.92 47.53
N LYS A 642 -58.34 -29.70 48.86
CA LYS A 642 -59.51 -29.91 49.73
C LYS A 642 -60.66 -28.94 49.43
N LYS A 643 -60.38 -27.75 48.87
CA LYS A 643 -61.38 -26.74 48.52
C LYS A 643 -61.97 -26.91 47.11
N TYR A 644 -61.26 -27.56 46.20
CA TYR A 644 -61.70 -27.74 44.80
C TYR A 644 -62.22 -29.15 44.45
N VAL A 645 -62.00 -30.17 45.28
CA VAL A 645 -62.42 -31.56 45.00
C VAL A 645 -63.84 -31.92 45.52
N CYS A 646 -64.57 -31.00 46.16
CA CYS A 646 -65.93 -31.27 46.70
C CYS A 646 -67.08 -30.43 46.08
N GLY A 647 -66.95 -29.83 44.90
CA GLY A 647 -68.07 -29.12 44.27
C GLY A 647 -67.87 -28.91 42.77
N GLY A 648 -68.26 -29.90 41.98
CA GLY A 648 -67.94 -29.96 40.55
C GLY A 648 -68.70 -28.98 39.65
N ARG A 649 -68.10 -28.70 38.48
CA ARG A 649 -68.70 -28.99 37.16
C ARG A 649 -67.66 -28.85 36.06
N PHE A 650 -67.70 -29.85 35.18
CA PHE A 650 -66.92 -30.07 33.96
C PHE A 650 -67.33 -29.11 32.82
N LEU A 651 -66.40 -28.96 31.86
CA LEU A 651 -66.54 -29.13 30.40
C LEU A 651 -65.57 -28.17 29.67
N VAL A 652 -65.03 -28.40 28.48
CA VAL A 652 -64.66 -29.57 27.66
C VAL A 652 -64.15 -28.99 26.31
N HIS A 653 -63.10 -29.62 25.77
CA HIS A 653 -62.62 -29.70 24.38
C HIS A 653 -62.21 -28.50 23.48
N ARG A 654 -61.01 -28.73 22.94
CA ARG A 654 -60.35 -28.34 21.67
C ARG A 654 -61.28 -28.14 20.45
N TYR A 655 -60.92 -27.24 19.51
CA TYR A 655 -60.11 -27.51 18.28
C TYR A 655 -60.20 -26.35 17.26
N SER A 656 -59.21 -26.32 16.36
CA SER A 656 -59.31 -26.03 14.90
C SER A 656 -58.94 -24.63 14.36
N VAL A 657 -57.86 -24.64 13.54
CA VAL A 657 -57.69 -24.11 12.17
C VAL A 657 -58.43 -22.81 11.79
N LEU A 658 -57.67 -21.79 11.34
CA LEU A 658 -57.99 -21.05 10.10
C LEU A 658 -56.86 -20.12 9.61
N GLN A 659 -56.77 -20.15 8.30
CA GLN A 659 -56.01 -19.40 7.29
C GLN A 659 -56.45 -17.93 7.21
N GLN A 660 -55.56 -17.01 6.83
CA GLN A 660 -55.72 -16.12 5.65
C GLN A 660 -54.65 -15.03 5.51
N HIS A 661 -54.42 -14.72 4.24
CA HIS A 661 -53.61 -13.67 3.62
C HIS A 661 -54.08 -12.23 3.92
N ALA A 662 -53.15 -11.27 3.76
CA ALA A 662 -53.36 -9.97 3.09
C ALA A 662 -51.95 -9.38 2.82
N GLU A 663 -51.53 -9.21 1.55
CA GLU A 663 -51.49 -7.93 0.79
C GLU A 663 -50.38 -6.97 1.28
N ALA A 664 -49.61 -6.21 0.49
CA ALA A 664 -49.41 -6.03 -0.95
C ALA A 664 -48.26 -5.00 -1.13
N ASN A 665 -47.74 -4.89 -2.37
CA ASN A 665 -46.87 -3.83 -2.93
C ASN A 665 -45.37 -3.89 -2.54
N GLY A 666 -44.39 -3.75 -3.44
CA GLY A 666 -44.40 -3.42 -4.87
C GLY A 666 -43.13 -2.61 -5.22
N PHE A 667 -42.52 -2.99 -6.35
CA PHE A 667 -41.65 -2.21 -7.25
C PHE A 667 -40.10 -2.20 -7.10
N GLU A 668 -39.50 -2.86 -8.10
CA GLU A 668 -38.35 -2.53 -8.97
C GLU A 668 -37.05 -1.93 -8.41
N GLY A 669 -35.95 -2.68 -8.61
CA GLY A 669 -34.59 -2.16 -8.75
C GLY A 669 -34.04 -2.56 -10.13
N LEU A 670 -33.68 -1.56 -10.94
CA LEU A 670 -33.09 -1.68 -12.27
C LEU A 670 -31.61 -2.11 -12.24
N ASP A 671 -31.25 -2.98 -13.17
CA ASP A 671 -29.90 -3.22 -13.69
C ASP A 671 -29.41 -2.09 -14.60
N VAL A 672 -28.17 -1.60 -14.45
CA VAL A 672 -27.23 -1.21 -15.55
C VAL A 672 -25.78 -1.06 -15.00
N PRO A 673 -24.70 -0.99 -15.81
CA PRO A 673 -23.64 -1.99 -15.85
C PRO A 673 -22.23 -1.45 -15.48
N GLY A 674 -21.25 -2.36 -15.47
CA GLY A 674 -19.91 -2.18 -14.93
C GLY A 674 -19.02 -1.10 -15.54
N ALA A 675 -17.95 -0.83 -14.78
CA ALA A 675 -16.82 0.00 -15.17
C ALA A 675 -15.52 -0.77 -14.90
N ASN A 676 -14.83 -1.16 -15.97
CA ASN A 676 -13.45 -1.60 -15.92
C ASN A 676 -12.56 -0.42 -15.51
N LYS A 677 -11.78 -0.57 -14.44
CA LYS A 677 -10.59 0.25 -14.19
C LYS A 677 -9.44 -0.66 -13.77
N THR A 678 -8.45 -0.72 -14.64
CA THR A 678 -7.14 -1.33 -14.41
C THR A 678 -6.24 -0.29 -13.73
N GLY A 679 -5.98 -0.48 -12.44
CA GLY A 679 -4.88 0.12 -11.70
C GLY A 679 -4.24 -1.00 -10.89
N TYR A 680 -3.05 -1.42 -11.27
CA TYR A 680 -2.31 -2.46 -10.55
C TYR A 680 -1.76 -1.86 -9.26
N HIS A 681 -2.45 -2.07 -8.14
CA HIS A 681 -1.92 -1.94 -6.80
C HIS A 681 -1.77 -3.36 -6.22
N ASP A 682 -0.60 -3.66 -5.67
CA ASP A 682 -0.25 -4.98 -5.16
C ASP A 682 -0.69 -5.08 -3.68
N ASP A 683 -2.00 -4.95 -3.41
CA ASP A 683 -2.56 -4.98 -2.06
C ASP A 683 -3.00 -6.39 -1.67
N SER A 684 -2.46 -6.89 -0.55
CA SER A 684 -2.54 -8.31 -0.19
C SER A 684 -3.86 -8.81 0.41
N ASP A 685 -4.88 -7.97 0.59
CA ASP A 685 -6.19 -8.37 1.12
C ASP A 685 -7.40 -7.77 0.36
N GLU A 686 -7.27 -6.62 -0.33
CA GLU A 686 -8.40 -5.94 -1.01
C GLU A 686 -8.90 -6.66 -2.27
N ASP A 687 -8.01 -7.26 -3.06
CA ASP A 687 -8.35 -7.94 -4.33
C ASP A 687 -9.35 -9.11 -4.17
N LEU A 688 -9.60 -9.57 -2.94
CA LEU A 688 -10.53 -10.66 -2.63
C LEU A 688 -11.91 -10.21 -2.16
N LEU A 689 -12.09 -8.91 -1.87
CA LEU A 689 -13.37 -8.36 -1.41
C LEU A 689 -14.31 -7.93 -2.55
N GLU A 690 -13.84 -7.92 -3.81
CA GLU A 690 -14.68 -7.72 -5.00
C GLU A 690 -15.32 -9.01 -5.56
#